data_AF-A0A366XHZ6-F1
#
_entry.id   AF-A0A366XHZ6-F1
#
_cell.length_a   1.000
_cell.length_b   1.000
_cell.length_c   1.000
_cell.angle_alpha   90.00
_cell.angle_beta   90.00
_cell.angle_gamma   90.00
#
_symmetry.space_group_name_H-M   'P 1'
#
loop_
_entity.id
_entity.type
_entity.pdbx_description
1 polymer ?
#
loop_
_entity_poly.entity_id
_entity_poly.type
_entity_poly.pdbx_seq_one_letter_code
_entity_poly.pdbx_strand_id
1 'polypeptide(L)'
;MTAKTNLHFISILFLLIILSGCGGGGSSSGENLTPTEPETKSYSVTVINGYLRSATVWLDINHDGIQNKNEPTAVTGKHGKAELSLSKSLDPNKYNVIAYAKTNHTFDESLNQYVESDFYLSSIKGGNVITPFSTLVYFKNKQIGEKSGLSFISSSLNIPEDNLLKDYIANHSTQQSILASDFVRLQILPNSESDFVQLIADPQTIFDNIDQYLAIMLNSSNSIVIRDSQGHLSPDTDIDGIADTDDNDIDGDNINNDQDTFPLNPKEWEDLDSDGIGNNSDNDIDGDGISNSDDDSPYIADFNTIKNPGVLSIDNLIESEVQHGQWQYFTVEAQAEKMLTISLSKLSGDIDLYVGSESFPSKYDYQCRSNLSGREAEKCLLRTNKNQIYYIAILARQGSNFKLSATTSDIVYKKTVLLLHGLASNTKTWDAIVNDDSFFNNKCQTLNLSTTPLTATDVNNDGISCFNLEFGSYDRSSPFSAIGLDNKTCDNASGCNGDYTTFNGLGLEVESAIGRIIEHLGPETDILLFGHSRGGLAARSYLQNQDTKYKSQVKGLATTGTPHQGSPLGRFYQYMQDNCVPKSTYRQDNSKCEDNWEVVEMLNGTRTYFGLPIAQKYRMDMQAPSIDFLSPDSSSIQDLNDDISQLANITLGQLTYQGTQFGILSRDAGLADFYDLYAYRSLFSGDHPHPDTLNYVQAGQTRASLIGDGIVPVDSQRLSLLVNEQGISMASQYTHQSNTLHTEETSQVSDIHQLFQDLYPDLGWKN
;
A
#
# COMPACT_ATOMS: atom_id res chain seq x y z
N MET A 1 -46.45 62.13 7.74
CA MET A 1 -47.53 62.45 6.78
C MET A 1 -48.78 61.69 7.25
N THR A 2 -49.69 62.37 7.96
CA THR A 2 -51.11 62.62 7.58
C THR A 2 -52.00 61.37 7.55
N ALA A 3 -53.14 61.22 8.22
CA ALA A 3 -53.93 62.06 9.13
C ALA A 3 -55.11 61.24 9.75
N LYS A 4 -55.50 61.58 11.00
CA LYS A 4 -56.85 61.72 11.63
C LYS A 4 -57.94 60.64 11.38
N THR A 5 -58.65 60.12 12.39
CA THR A 5 -59.74 60.77 13.19
C THR A 5 -60.03 59.99 14.50
N ASN A 6 -59.97 60.58 15.72
CA ASN A 6 -60.98 61.33 16.51
C ASN A 6 -62.25 60.58 16.98
N LEU A 7 -62.39 60.35 18.30
CA LEU A 7 -63.54 60.81 19.10
C LEU A 7 -63.21 60.90 20.62
N HIS A 8 -63.70 61.97 21.26
CA HIS A 8 -63.45 62.44 22.64
C HIS A 8 -64.57 62.05 23.63
N PHE A 9 -64.26 62.18 24.94
CA PHE A 9 -65.02 62.76 26.09
C PHE A 9 -64.76 61.90 27.36
N ILE A 10 -64.50 62.38 28.59
CA ILE A 10 -64.29 63.69 29.22
C ILE A 10 -63.46 63.43 30.51
N SER A 11 -62.63 64.40 30.89
CA SER A 11 -61.84 64.43 32.13
C SER A 11 -62.53 65.31 33.18
N ILE A 12 -62.60 64.90 34.44
CA ILE A 12 -62.71 65.83 35.58
C ILE A 12 -61.86 65.31 36.76
N LEU A 13 -60.84 66.11 37.08
CA LEU A 13 -59.96 66.08 38.24
C LEU A 13 -60.58 66.98 39.32
N PHE A 14 -60.54 66.61 40.61
CA PHE A 14 -60.56 67.63 41.67
C PHE A 14 -59.80 67.22 42.94
N LEU A 15 -59.22 68.27 43.54
CA LEU A 15 -58.14 68.36 44.51
C LEU A 15 -58.63 68.27 45.98
N LEU A 16 -57.71 67.91 46.89
CA LEU A 16 -57.78 68.05 48.37
C LEU A 16 -58.15 69.47 48.83
N ILE A 17 -58.85 69.60 49.98
CA ILE A 17 -58.56 70.58 51.08
C ILE A 17 -59.04 70.02 52.46
N ILE A 18 -58.23 70.28 53.49
CA ILE A 18 -58.34 69.99 54.94
C ILE A 18 -59.15 71.11 55.65
N LEU A 19 -59.94 70.82 56.70
CA LEU A 19 -59.95 71.60 57.97
C LEU A 19 -60.92 71.06 59.05
N SER A 20 -60.42 71.22 60.27
CA SER A 20 -60.88 70.87 61.61
C SER A 20 -62.21 71.47 62.09
N GLY A 21 -62.92 70.76 62.97
CA GLY A 21 -64.00 71.27 63.81
C GLY A 21 -64.05 70.54 65.15
N CYS A 22 -64.07 71.31 66.25
CA CYS A 22 -64.06 70.90 67.65
C CYS A 22 -65.45 71.17 68.29
N GLY A 23 -65.82 70.38 69.30
CA GLY A 23 -66.95 70.59 70.22
C GLY A 23 -67.92 69.40 70.22
N GLY A 24 -68.32 68.78 71.32
CA GLY A 24 -68.25 69.07 72.75
C GLY A 24 -69.56 68.57 73.39
N GLY A 25 -69.52 67.94 74.57
CA GLY A 25 -70.72 67.63 75.36
C GLY A 25 -70.70 66.26 76.02
N GLY A 26 -70.65 66.24 77.35
CA GLY A 26 -70.37 65.05 78.17
C GLY A 26 -71.57 64.37 78.84
N SER A 27 -71.17 63.27 79.49
CA SER A 27 -71.73 62.55 80.63
C SER A 27 -73.07 61.81 80.51
N SER A 28 -72.97 60.47 80.49
CA SER A 28 -73.82 59.59 81.30
C SER A 28 -73.00 58.41 81.82
N SER A 29 -72.95 58.27 83.13
CA SER A 29 -72.24 57.26 83.91
C SER A 29 -72.91 55.89 83.84
N GLY A 30 -72.11 54.84 83.64
CA GLY A 30 -72.47 53.45 83.88
C GLY A 30 -71.21 52.58 83.79
N GLU A 31 -70.81 51.99 84.92
CA GLU A 31 -69.67 51.09 85.05
C GLU A 31 -69.71 49.97 84.01
N ASN A 32 -68.62 49.74 83.28
CA ASN A 32 -68.28 48.41 82.79
C ASN A 32 -66.81 48.32 82.33
N LEU A 33 -66.22 47.19 82.70
CA LEU A 33 -64.87 46.72 82.45
C LEU A 33 -64.38 47.03 81.03
N THR A 34 -63.29 47.76 80.90
CA THR A 34 -62.55 47.92 79.64
C THR A 34 -61.89 46.60 79.25
N PRO A 35 -62.22 45.98 78.11
CA PRO A 35 -61.34 45.02 77.47
C PRO A 35 -60.30 45.81 76.68
N THR A 36 -59.04 45.70 77.07
CA THR A 36 -57.89 46.08 76.25
C THR A 36 -58.00 45.42 74.88
N GLU A 37 -58.10 46.23 73.83
CA GLU A 37 -57.99 45.78 72.45
C GLU A 37 -56.62 45.12 72.25
N PRO A 38 -56.53 43.87 71.74
CA PRO A 38 -55.24 43.20 71.61
C PRO A 38 -54.41 43.90 70.52
N GLU A 39 -53.32 44.53 70.91
CA GLU A 39 -52.38 45.14 69.98
C GLU A 39 -51.73 44.04 69.10
N THR A 40 -51.90 44.16 67.78
CA THR A 40 -51.40 43.22 66.76
C THR A 40 -50.14 43.75 66.05
N LYS A 41 -49.37 42.86 65.42
CA LYS A 41 -48.25 43.18 64.51
C LYS A 41 -48.49 42.54 63.14
N SER A 42 -48.06 43.19 62.06
CA SER A 42 -48.18 42.63 60.71
C SER A 42 -46.94 41.83 60.30
N TYR A 43 -47.15 40.77 59.52
CA TYR A 43 -46.09 39.99 58.89
C TYR A 43 -46.39 39.85 57.40
N SER A 44 -45.57 40.51 56.58
CA SER A 44 -45.75 40.57 55.13
C SER A 44 -45.13 39.37 54.46
N VAL A 45 -45.87 38.72 53.56
CA VAL A 45 -45.42 37.56 52.79
C VAL A 45 -45.72 37.72 51.31
N THR A 46 -44.95 37.05 50.46
CA THR A 46 -45.13 37.05 49.00
C THR A 46 -45.16 35.63 48.46
N VAL A 47 -46.20 35.25 47.72
CA VAL A 47 -46.37 33.92 47.12
C VAL A 47 -46.14 33.98 45.62
N ILE A 48 -45.22 33.14 45.11
CA ILE A 48 -44.69 33.24 43.76
C ILE A 48 -44.59 31.85 43.12
N ASN A 49 -45.43 31.60 42.12
CA ASN A 49 -45.14 30.73 40.98
C ASN A 49 -44.98 31.64 39.74
N GLY A 50 -46.00 32.45 39.48
CA GLY A 50 -45.94 33.65 38.67
C GLY A 50 -46.62 34.85 39.33
N TYR A 51 -46.32 35.13 40.61
CA TYR A 51 -47.13 35.92 41.54
C TYR A 51 -48.59 35.46 41.63
N LEU A 52 -48.93 34.83 42.76
CA LEU A 52 -50.26 34.22 42.93
C LEU A 52 -51.21 35.16 43.65
N ARG A 53 -52.26 35.63 42.96
CA ARG A 53 -53.35 36.44 43.55
C ARG A 53 -54.52 35.55 43.96
N SER A 54 -55.16 35.85 45.08
CA SER A 54 -56.27 35.05 45.64
C SER A 54 -55.84 33.65 46.11
N ALA A 55 -54.58 33.49 46.53
CA ALA A 55 -54.11 32.31 47.26
C ALA A 55 -54.32 32.51 48.76
N THR A 56 -54.68 31.44 49.47
CA THR A 56 -54.81 31.47 50.94
C THR A 56 -53.45 31.21 51.56
N VAL A 57 -53.05 32.02 52.54
CA VAL A 57 -51.80 31.81 53.29
C VAL A 57 -52.07 31.78 54.79
N TRP A 58 -51.36 30.94 55.53
CA TRP A 58 -51.41 30.91 56.99
C TRP A 58 -50.07 30.60 57.61
N LEU A 59 -49.89 31.03 58.87
CA LEU A 59 -48.72 30.71 59.67
C LEU A 59 -48.95 29.38 60.40
N ASP A 60 -48.16 28.36 60.08
CA ASP A 60 -48.28 27.00 60.63
C ASP A 60 -47.64 26.90 62.02
N ILE A 61 -48.47 27.04 63.06
CA ILE A 61 -48.04 27.17 64.46
C ILE A 61 -47.80 25.80 65.09
N ASN A 62 -48.60 24.80 64.71
CA ASN A 62 -48.54 23.45 65.27
C ASN A 62 -47.66 22.49 64.44
N HIS A 63 -47.15 22.94 63.28
CA HIS A 63 -46.29 22.21 62.37
C HIS A 63 -46.96 21.00 61.69
N ASP A 64 -48.29 21.02 61.57
CA ASP A 64 -49.07 19.98 60.89
C ASP A 64 -49.31 20.28 59.40
N GLY A 65 -49.06 21.52 58.97
CA GLY A 65 -49.27 21.95 57.59
C GLY A 65 -50.75 22.08 57.17
N ILE A 66 -51.70 21.99 58.11
CA ILE A 66 -53.15 22.07 57.90
C ILE A 66 -53.66 23.39 58.45
N GLN A 67 -54.51 24.09 57.70
CA GLN A 67 -55.07 25.35 58.16
C GLN A 67 -55.99 25.17 59.39
N ASN A 68 -55.54 25.65 60.54
CA ASN A 68 -56.27 25.58 61.80
C ASN A 68 -56.98 26.92 62.12
N LYS A 69 -58.12 26.87 62.84
CA LYS A 69 -58.89 28.09 63.21
C LYS A 69 -58.10 29.13 64.01
N ASN A 70 -57.04 28.70 64.71
CA ASN A 70 -56.24 29.56 65.57
C ASN A 70 -55.00 30.12 64.86
N GLU A 71 -54.82 29.81 63.57
CA GLU A 71 -53.66 30.24 62.81
C GLU A 71 -53.95 31.53 62.06
N PRO A 72 -53.08 32.55 62.20
CA PRO A 72 -53.17 33.76 61.40
C PRO A 72 -53.24 33.41 59.92
N THR A 73 -54.29 33.89 59.25
CA THR A 73 -54.58 33.62 57.84
C THR A 73 -54.75 34.94 57.08
N ALA A 74 -54.32 34.98 55.83
CA ALA A 74 -54.58 36.07 54.89
C ALA A 74 -54.81 35.52 53.47
N VAL A 75 -55.23 36.40 52.56
CA VAL A 75 -55.37 36.10 51.12
C VAL A 75 -54.46 37.04 50.34
N THR A 76 -53.76 36.52 49.34
CA THR A 76 -52.82 37.29 48.53
C THR A 76 -53.53 38.27 47.58
N GLY A 77 -52.97 39.48 47.48
CA GLY A 77 -53.37 40.52 46.54
C GLY A 77 -52.48 40.55 45.29
N LYS A 78 -52.36 41.73 44.67
CA LYS A 78 -51.46 41.96 43.52
C LYS A 78 -50.01 41.63 43.88
N HIS A 79 -49.25 41.12 42.90
CA HIS A 79 -47.86 40.69 43.10
C HIS A 79 -47.70 39.62 44.20
N GLY A 80 -48.74 38.83 44.44
CA GLY A 80 -48.72 37.72 45.40
C GLY A 80 -48.58 38.12 46.87
N LYS A 81 -48.77 39.39 47.23
CA LYS A 81 -48.52 39.89 48.59
C LYS A 81 -49.70 39.66 49.54
N ALA A 82 -49.43 39.24 50.78
CA ALA A 82 -50.41 39.14 51.86
C ALA A 82 -49.82 39.66 53.18
N GLU A 83 -50.68 40.18 54.05
CA GLU A 83 -50.31 40.66 55.39
C GLU A 83 -51.00 39.83 56.47
N LEU A 84 -50.23 39.05 57.22
CA LEU A 84 -50.73 38.26 58.34
C LEU A 84 -50.80 39.12 59.60
N SER A 85 -51.97 39.12 60.27
CA SER A 85 -52.16 39.83 61.54
C SER A 85 -51.82 38.92 62.72
N LEU A 86 -50.72 39.21 63.43
CA LEU A 86 -50.18 38.40 64.51
C LEU A 86 -50.38 39.06 65.88
N SER A 87 -50.47 38.27 66.95
CA SER A 87 -50.37 38.80 68.31
C SER A 87 -48.93 39.26 68.62
N LYS A 88 -48.75 40.26 69.50
CA LYS A 88 -47.41 40.77 69.87
C LYS A 88 -46.44 39.68 70.35
N SER A 89 -46.94 38.66 71.06
CA SER A 89 -46.14 37.56 71.63
C SER A 89 -45.71 36.50 70.62
N LEU A 90 -46.34 36.42 69.45
CA LEU A 90 -46.10 35.36 68.47
C LEU A 90 -44.94 35.74 67.54
N ASP A 91 -43.79 35.10 67.64
CA ASP A 91 -42.63 35.36 66.76
C ASP A 91 -42.76 34.58 65.43
N PRO A 92 -43.03 35.24 64.28
CA PRO A 92 -43.20 34.56 63.00
C PRO A 92 -41.93 33.86 62.52
N ASN A 93 -40.75 34.26 63.01
CA ASN A 93 -39.47 33.66 62.59
C ASN A 93 -39.30 32.20 63.06
N LYS A 94 -40.22 31.71 63.90
CA LYS A 94 -40.19 30.33 64.43
C LYS A 94 -41.01 29.35 63.60
N TYR A 95 -41.80 29.82 62.65
CA TYR A 95 -42.81 29.03 61.95
C TYR A 95 -42.64 29.12 60.44
N ASN A 96 -43.26 28.18 59.74
CA ASN A 96 -43.39 28.17 58.29
C ASN A 96 -44.69 28.89 57.91
N VAL A 97 -44.73 29.45 56.71
CA VAL A 97 -45.95 29.99 56.10
C VAL A 97 -46.33 29.05 54.97
N ILE A 98 -47.55 28.51 55.04
CA ILE A 98 -48.09 27.67 53.98
C ILE A 98 -48.97 28.52 53.08
N ALA A 99 -48.91 28.28 51.78
CA ALA A 99 -49.77 28.89 50.79
C ALA A 99 -50.52 27.80 50.03
N TYR A 100 -51.83 27.99 49.84
CA TYR A 100 -52.69 27.14 49.05
C TYR A 100 -53.23 27.94 47.86
N ALA A 101 -52.91 27.46 46.66
CA ALA A 101 -53.44 27.94 45.40
C ALA A 101 -54.55 27.00 44.93
N LYS A 102 -55.73 27.56 44.67
CA LYS A 102 -56.93 26.79 44.32
C LYS A 102 -57.26 26.93 42.85
N THR A 103 -57.53 25.79 42.19
CA THR A 103 -57.96 25.71 40.79
C THR A 103 -59.14 26.64 40.52
N ASN A 104 -59.12 27.32 39.38
CA ASN A 104 -60.15 28.26 38.93
C ASN A 104 -60.47 29.42 39.91
N HIS A 105 -59.61 29.69 40.89
CA HIS A 105 -59.79 30.77 41.86
C HIS A 105 -58.54 31.62 42.04
N THR A 106 -57.39 30.97 42.22
CA THR A 106 -56.10 31.65 42.30
C THR A 106 -55.62 32.02 40.89
N PHE A 107 -55.19 33.26 40.71
CA PHE A 107 -54.74 33.80 39.42
C PHE A 107 -53.22 33.92 39.42
N ASP A 108 -52.57 33.36 38.40
CA ASP A 108 -51.14 33.48 38.16
C ASP A 108 -50.89 34.68 37.23
N GLU A 109 -50.21 35.72 37.74
CA GLU A 109 -50.00 36.96 36.98
C GLU A 109 -49.00 36.79 35.83
N SER A 110 -48.12 35.78 35.86
CA SER A 110 -47.10 35.56 34.81
C SER A 110 -47.66 34.78 33.63
N LEU A 111 -48.53 33.82 33.89
CA LEU A 111 -49.25 33.08 32.84
C LEU A 111 -50.52 33.81 32.37
N ASN A 112 -50.96 34.85 33.09
CA ASN A 112 -52.19 35.59 32.84
C ASN A 112 -53.43 34.68 32.77
N GLN A 113 -53.48 33.66 33.63
CA GLN A 113 -54.57 32.68 33.71
C GLN A 113 -54.85 32.25 35.15
N TYR A 114 -56.00 31.61 35.37
CA TYR A 114 -56.25 30.92 36.63
C TYR A 114 -55.43 29.63 36.69
N VAL A 115 -54.99 29.24 37.88
CA VAL A 115 -54.27 27.97 38.07
C VAL A 115 -55.18 26.80 37.71
N GLU A 116 -54.63 25.81 37.02
CA GLU A 116 -55.38 24.68 36.46
C GLU A 116 -55.58 23.55 37.49
N SER A 117 -54.63 23.40 38.40
CA SER A 117 -54.67 22.44 39.51
C SER A 117 -54.51 23.13 40.85
N ASP A 118 -54.99 22.46 41.90
CA ASP A 118 -54.68 22.83 43.28
C ASP A 118 -53.19 22.55 43.56
N PHE A 119 -52.52 23.42 44.30
CA PHE A 119 -51.18 23.13 44.82
C PHE A 119 -50.86 23.89 46.10
N TYR A 120 -49.91 23.34 46.85
CA TYR A 120 -49.45 23.86 48.14
C TYR A 120 -47.98 24.25 48.05
N LEU A 121 -47.65 25.39 48.65
CA LEU A 121 -46.29 25.88 48.79
C LEU A 121 -45.99 26.15 50.26
N SER A 122 -44.72 26.12 50.64
CA SER A 122 -44.24 26.40 51.99
C SER A 122 -43.03 27.32 51.96
N SER A 123 -42.97 28.26 52.90
CA SER A 123 -41.74 28.99 53.20
C SER A 123 -40.77 28.09 53.96
N ILE A 124 -39.49 28.47 54.00
CA ILE A 124 -38.62 28.02 55.10
C ILE A 124 -39.05 28.68 56.41
N LYS A 125 -38.56 28.16 57.54
CA LYS A 125 -38.82 28.73 58.86
C LYS A 125 -38.34 30.19 58.94
N GLY A 126 -39.26 31.11 59.24
CA GLY A 126 -39.00 32.55 59.24
C GLY A 126 -38.79 33.19 57.87
N GLY A 127 -39.05 32.46 56.79
CA GLY A 127 -39.09 33.01 55.44
C GLY A 127 -40.38 33.78 55.18
N ASN A 128 -40.30 34.80 54.33
CA ASN A 128 -41.43 35.62 53.91
C ASN A 128 -41.70 35.55 52.39
N VAL A 129 -40.89 34.79 51.65
CA VAL A 129 -41.07 34.51 50.23
C VAL A 129 -41.40 33.03 50.09
N ILE A 130 -42.55 32.73 49.49
CA ILE A 130 -43.10 31.38 49.32
C ILE A 130 -43.10 31.04 47.84
N THR A 131 -42.27 30.07 47.46
CA THR A 131 -42.03 29.64 46.08
C THR A 131 -42.02 28.11 46.00
N PRO A 132 -42.11 27.53 44.78
CA PRO A 132 -41.74 26.13 44.56
C PRO A 132 -40.39 25.77 45.21
N PHE A 133 -39.38 26.61 45.05
CA PHE A 133 -38.04 26.38 45.61
C PHE A 133 -37.99 26.40 47.15
N SER A 134 -38.66 27.36 47.80
CA SER A 134 -38.74 27.38 49.27
C SER A 134 -39.48 26.16 49.81
N THR A 135 -40.42 25.63 49.02
CA THR A 135 -41.18 24.41 49.34
C THR A 135 -40.29 23.17 49.26
N LEU A 136 -39.43 23.07 48.23
CA LEU A 136 -38.44 21.99 48.14
C LEU A 136 -37.45 22.03 49.30
N VAL A 137 -36.98 23.23 49.65
CA VAL A 137 -36.10 23.41 50.82
C VAL A 137 -36.84 23.04 52.12
N TYR A 138 -38.12 23.38 52.24
CA TYR A 138 -38.96 22.97 53.37
C TYR A 138 -38.99 21.44 53.53
N PHE A 139 -39.32 20.71 52.48
CA PHE A 139 -39.37 19.24 52.52
C PHE A 139 -37.98 18.62 52.72
N LYS A 140 -36.93 19.15 52.09
CA LYS A 140 -35.57 18.64 52.28
C LYS A 140 -35.08 18.84 53.70
N ASN A 141 -35.41 19.97 54.32
CA ASN A 141 -35.11 20.23 55.73
C ASN A 141 -35.80 19.24 56.68
N LYS A 142 -37.01 18.76 56.36
CA LYS A 142 -37.68 17.70 57.13
C LYS A 142 -36.95 16.36 57.00
N GLN A 143 -36.35 16.07 55.84
CA GLN A 143 -35.62 14.84 55.57
C GLN A 143 -34.21 14.80 56.21
N ILE A 144 -33.42 15.88 56.06
CA ILE A 144 -31.98 15.89 56.40
C ILE A 144 -31.54 17.00 57.38
N GLY A 145 -32.48 17.81 57.87
CA GLY A 145 -32.24 18.89 58.83
C GLY A 145 -32.05 20.29 58.22
N GLU A 146 -32.39 21.33 59.00
CA GLU A 146 -32.56 22.73 58.56
C GLU A 146 -31.35 23.41 57.90
N LYS A 147 -30.12 22.92 58.13
CA LYS A 147 -28.89 23.54 57.59
C LYS A 147 -28.38 22.91 56.29
N SER A 148 -28.89 21.73 55.93
CA SER A 148 -28.37 20.95 54.79
C SER A 148 -29.32 20.98 53.59
N GLY A 149 -30.60 21.30 53.78
CA GLY A 149 -31.58 21.30 52.69
C GLY A 149 -31.35 22.42 51.68
N LEU A 150 -30.97 23.62 52.12
CA LEU A 150 -30.74 24.76 51.21
C LEU A 150 -29.60 24.46 50.23
N SER A 151 -28.45 24.01 50.74
CA SER A 151 -27.28 23.68 49.93
C SER A 151 -27.52 22.51 48.99
N PHE A 152 -28.31 21.52 49.43
CA PHE A 152 -28.69 20.38 48.60
C PHE A 152 -29.51 20.84 47.39
N ILE A 153 -30.61 21.56 47.62
CA ILE A 153 -31.49 22.03 46.53
C ILE A 153 -30.78 23.01 45.60
N SER A 154 -29.95 23.90 46.17
CA SER A 154 -29.10 24.81 45.40
C SER A 154 -28.19 24.06 44.43
N SER A 155 -27.56 22.98 44.89
CA SER A 155 -26.67 22.15 44.08
C SER A 155 -27.45 21.35 43.03
N SER A 156 -28.54 20.68 43.43
CA SER A 156 -29.35 19.85 42.53
C SER A 156 -29.94 20.65 41.36
N LEU A 157 -30.43 21.86 41.61
CA LEU A 157 -31.06 22.70 40.58
C LEU A 157 -30.07 23.65 39.89
N ASN A 158 -28.80 23.66 40.31
CA ASN A 158 -27.79 24.61 39.85
C ASN A 158 -28.25 26.08 39.98
N ILE A 159 -28.81 26.45 41.14
CA ILE A 159 -29.26 27.80 41.46
C ILE A 159 -28.49 28.28 42.70
N PRO A 160 -27.82 29.45 42.67
CA PRO A 160 -27.10 29.97 43.84
C PRO A 160 -27.99 30.08 45.08
N GLU A 161 -27.48 29.66 46.25
CA GLU A 161 -28.22 29.72 47.53
C GLU A 161 -28.81 31.11 47.80
N ASP A 162 -28.05 32.17 47.50
CA ASP A 162 -28.45 33.57 47.66
C ASP A 162 -29.69 33.96 46.83
N ASN A 163 -30.02 33.21 45.77
CA ASN A 163 -31.13 33.49 44.87
C ASN A 163 -32.31 32.52 45.05
N LEU A 164 -32.07 31.34 45.62
CA LEU A 164 -33.06 30.27 45.71
C LEU A 164 -34.31 30.65 46.51
N LEU A 165 -34.13 31.45 47.57
CA LEU A 165 -35.20 31.90 48.47
C LEU A 165 -35.68 33.34 48.19
N LYS A 166 -35.20 33.97 47.12
CA LYS A 166 -35.59 35.33 46.74
C LYS A 166 -36.74 35.31 45.74
N ASP A 167 -37.30 36.50 45.51
CA ASP A 167 -38.23 36.76 44.43
C ASP A 167 -37.51 36.63 43.07
N TYR A 168 -37.64 35.47 42.43
CA TYR A 168 -36.96 35.17 41.18
C TYR A 168 -37.57 35.90 39.98
N ILE A 169 -38.81 36.39 40.08
CA ILE A 169 -39.44 37.22 39.05
C ILE A 169 -38.83 38.62 39.07
N ALA A 170 -38.73 39.22 40.26
CA ALA A 170 -38.07 40.51 40.44
C ALA A 170 -36.57 40.47 40.11
N ASN A 171 -35.94 39.30 40.30
CA ASN A 171 -34.54 39.06 39.92
C ASN A 171 -34.35 38.66 38.44
N HIS A 172 -35.41 38.59 37.63
CA HIS A 172 -35.38 38.24 36.20
C HIS A 172 -34.73 36.87 35.90
N SER A 173 -34.97 35.87 36.75
CA SER A 173 -34.42 34.52 36.58
C SER A 173 -35.34 33.64 35.73
N THR A 174 -35.04 33.54 34.42
CA THR A 174 -35.82 32.71 33.48
C THR A 174 -35.79 31.23 33.85
N GLN A 175 -34.62 30.71 34.29
CA GLN A 175 -34.47 29.31 34.72
C GLN A 175 -35.41 28.98 35.87
N GLN A 176 -35.48 29.84 36.89
CA GLN A 176 -36.37 29.63 38.03
C GLN A 176 -37.84 29.74 37.64
N SER A 177 -38.20 30.63 36.70
CA SER A 177 -39.58 30.71 36.20
C SER A 177 -40.02 29.46 35.45
N ILE A 178 -39.16 28.88 34.62
CA ILE A 178 -39.44 27.62 33.89
C ILE A 178 -39.61 26.47 34.86
N LEU A 179 -38.62 26.26 35.75
CA LEU A 179 -38.67 25.18 36.75
C LEU A 179 -39.89 25.30 37.67
N ALA A 180 -40.21 26.51 38.12
CA ALA A 180 -41.39 26.75 38.96
C ALA A 180 -42.69 26.34 38.23
N SER A 181 -42.83 26.79 36.98
CA SER A 181 -43.99 26.46 36.15
C SER A 181 -44.10 24.96 35.91
N ASP A 182 -42.99 24.27 35.60
CA ASP A 182 -42.98 22.83 35.38
C ASP A 182 -43.29 22.05 36.64
N PHE A 183 -42.74 22.42 37.80
CA PHE A 183 -43.02 21.73 39.06
C PHE A 183 -44.52 21.78 39.45
N VAL A 184 -45.21 22.86 39.09
CA VAL A 184 -46.66 22.98 39.26
C VAL A 184 -47.42 22.22 38.18
N ARG A 185 -47.11 22.46 36.89
CA ARG A 185 -47.80 21.86 35.73
C ARG A 185 -47.71 20.34 35.77
N LEU A 186 -46.53 19.81 36.09
CA LEU A 186 -46.26 18.38 36.23
C LEU A 186 -46.71 17.84 37.58
N GLN A 187 -47.37 18.61 38.46
CA GLN A 187 -47.81 18.13 39.77
C GLN A 187 -46.69 17.44 40.56
N ILE A 188 -45.46 17.98 40.47
CA ILE A 188 -44.34 17.55 41.32
C ILE A 188 -44.56 18.10 42.73
N LEU A 189 -45.12 19.31 42.83
CA LEU A 189 -45.51 19.90 44.09
C LEU A 189 -46.83 19.30 44.62
N PRO A 190 -47.05 19.36 45.94
CA PRO A 190 -48.22 18.74 46.55
C PRO A 190 -49.51 19.37 46.04
N ASN A 191 -50.45 18.55 45.56
CA ASN A 191 -51.67 19.02 44.88
C ASN A 191 -52.95 18.88 45.73
N SER A 192 -52.85 18.31 46.93
CA SER A 192 -53.95 18.16 47.88
C SER A 192 -53.45 18.29 49.32
N GLU A 193 -54.36 18.58 50.26
CA GLU A 193 -54.01 18.65 51.68
C GLU A 193 -53.43 17.31 52.19
N SER A 194 -54.04 16.19 51.78
CA SER A 194 -53.55 14.85 52.16
C SER A 194 -52.15 14.57 51.63
N ASP A 195 -51.87 14.98 50.39
CA ASP A 195 -50.57 14.80 49.75
C ASP A 195 -49.50 15.68 50.44
N PHE A 196 -49.85 16.94 50.74
CA PHE A 196 -48.99 17.84 51.49
C PHE A 196 -48.60 17.24 52.86
N VAL A 197 -49.57 16.74 53.61
CA VAL A 197 -49.36 16.12 54.92
C VAL A 197 -48.54 14.82 54.82
N GLN A 198 -48.75 14.01 53.79
CA GLN A 198 -47.95 12.80 53.54
C GLN A 198 -46.49 13.16 53.25
N LEU A 199 -46.24 14.16 52.41
CA LEU A 199 -44.90 14.63 52.07
C LEU A 199 -44.16 15.29 53.26
N ILE A 200 -44.88 15.80 54.26
CA ILE A 200 -44.25 16.24 55.53
C ILE A 200 -43.61 15.05 56.26
N ALA A 201 -44.26 13.88 56.22
CA ALA A 201 -43.77 12.67 56.87
C ALA A 201 -42.70 11.95 56.06
N ASP A 202 -42.87 11.87 54.74
CA ASP A 202 -41.93 11.24 53.81
C ASP A 202 -41.88 12.01 52.47
N PRO A 203 -40.90 12.91 52.30
CA PRO A 203 -40.78 13.72 51.09
C PRO A 203 -40.05 13.01 49.95
N GLN A 204 -39.75 11.70 50.03
CA GLN A 204 -38.87 11.07 49.05
C GLN A 204 -39.43 11.15 47.61
N THR A 205 -40.74 10.97 47.44
CA THR A 205 -41.40 10.98 46.13
C THR A 205 -41.27 12.32 45.39
N ILE A 206 -41.21 13.45 46.09
CA ILE A 206 -40.99 14.76 45.44
C ILE A 206 -39.58 14.85 44.85
N PHE A 207 -38.59 14.29 45.52
CA PHE A 207 -37.19 14.35 45.09
C PHE A 207 -36.92 13.32 44.00
N ASP A 208 -37.54 12.14 44.05
CA ASP A 208 -37.49 11.16 42.97
C ASP A 208 -38.04 11.76 41.66
N ASN A 209 -39.17 12.48 41.73
CA ASN A 209 -39.73 13.18 40.58
C ASN A 209 -38.81 14.31 40.06
N ILE A 210 -38.14 15.05 40.95
CA ILE A 210 -37.19 16.09 40.54
C ILE A 210 -35.97 15.49 39.86
N ASP A 211 -35.40 14.43 40.42
CA ASP A 211 -34.24 13.75 39.86
C ASP A 211 -34.59 13.18 38.47
N GLN A 212 -35.78 12.59 38.31
CA GLN A 212 -36.29 12.14 37.02
C GLN A 212 -36.48 13.29 36.03
N TYR A 213 -37.12 14.39 36.44
CA TYR A 213 -37.29 15.58 35.60
C TYR A 213 -35.95 16.13 35.10
N LEU A 214 -34.98 16.30 36.01
CA LEU A 214 -33.66 16.82 35.65
C LEU A 214 -32.89 15.86 34.73
N ALA A 215 -33.03 14.56 34.93
CA ALA A 215 -32.41 13.55 34.06
C ALA A 215 -32.96 13.63 32.63
N ILE A 216 -34.28 13.79 32.46
CA ILE A 216 -34.90 13.95 31.13
C ILE A 216 -34.40 15.23 30.46
N MET A 217 -34.41 16.35 31.19
CA MET A 217 -33.95 17.65 30.68
C MET A 217 -32.47 17.68 30.27
N LEU A 218 -31.64 16.77 30.82
CA LEU A 218 -30.22 16.65 30.44
C LEU A 218 -30.01 15.80 29.18
N ASN A 219 -30.88 14.82 28.93
CA ASN A 219 -30.70 13.84 27.86
C ASN A 219 -31.40 14.23 26.56
N SER A 220 -32.46 15.04 26.62
CA SER A 220 -33.31 15.35 25.47
C SER A 220 -33.25 16.83 25.12
N SER A 221 -32.42 17.20 24.13
CA SER A 221 -32.11 18.61 23.84
C SER A 221 -33.24 19.42 23.18
N ASN A 222 -34.39 18.79 22.84
CA ASN A 222 -35.55 19.47 22.23
C ASN A 222 -36.91 18.91 22.68
N SER A 223 -36.96 18.00 23.65
CA SER A 223 -38.21 17.40 24.13
C SER A 223 -38.78 18.21 25.29
N ILE A 224 -40.10 18.21 25.46
CA ILE A 224 -40.74 18.72 26.67
C ILE A 224 -40.97 17.56 27.65
N VAL A 225 -41.04 17.84 28.95
CA VAL A 225 -41.41 16.81 29.94
C VAL A 225 -42.92 16.83 30.14
N ILE A 226 -43.56 15.67 30.07
CA ILE A 226 -44.98 15.47 30.38
C ILE A 226 -45.16 14.28 31.33
N ARG A 227 -46.42 13.93 31.64
CA ARG A 227 -46.74 12.70 32.36
C ARG A 227 -47.38 11.68 31.41
N ASP A 228 -46.93 10.43 31.51
CA ASP A 228 -47.49 9.29 30.79
C ASP A 228 -48.89 8.90 31.32
N SER A 229 -49.52 7.92 30.67
CA SER A 229 -50.82 7.34 31.01
C SER A 229 -50.88 6.70 32.40
N GLN A 230 -49.73 6.39 33.00
CA GLN A 230 -49.58 5.86 34.35
C GLN A 230 -49.21 6.93 35.39
N GLY A 231 -48.98 8.17 34.95
CA GLY A 231 -48.59 9.30 35.78
C GLY A 231 -47.09 9.42 36.04
N HIS A 232 -46.19 8.70 35.35
CA HIS A 232 -44.74 8.91 35.45
C HIS A 232 -44.27 10.04 34.55
N LEU A 233 -43.12 10.65 34.85
CA LEU A 233 -42.53 11.66 33.98
C LEU A 233 -41.87 11.00 32.77
N SER A 234 -42.16 11.51 31.58
CA SER A 234 -41.58 11.07 30.31
C SER A 234 -41.22 12.29 29.45
N PRO A 235 -40.17 12.21 28.62
CA PRO A 235 -40.07 13.10 27.47
C PRO A 235 -41.27 12.94 26.53
N ASP A 236 -41.50 14.00 25.76
CA ASP A 236 -42.39 14.13 24.62
C ASP A 236 -41.55 14.80 23.52
N THR A 237 -41.02 13.95 22.63
CA THR A 237 -39.94 14.28 21.69
C THR A 237 -40.44 15.01 20.44
N ASP A 238 -41.60 14.65 19.92
CA ASP A 238 -42.23 15.30 18.77
C ASP A 238 -43.21 16.43 19.14
N ILE A 239 -43.54 16.56 20.43
CA ILE A 239 -44.38 17.62 21.01
C ILE A 239 -45.85 17.50 20.54
N ASP A 240 -46.33 16.28 20.32
CA ASP A 240 -47.74 16.02 20.01
C ASP A 240 -48.64 15.92 21.27
N GLY A 241 -48.01 15.85 22.45
CA GLY A 241 -48.67 15.76 23.76
C GLY A 241 -48.88 14.32 24.26
N ILE A 242 -48.35 13.32 23.56
CA ILE A 242 -48.22 11.93 23.99
C ILE A 242 -46.82 11.74 24.57
N ALA A 243 -46.71 10.91 25.60
CA ALA A 243 -45.43 10.65 26.22
C ALA A 243 -44.67 9.64 25.37
N ASP A 244 -43.35 9.78 25.20
CA ASP A 244 -42.53 8.82 24.44
C ASP A 244 -42.76 7.35 24.89
N THR A 245 -43.10 7.13 26.17
CA THR A 245 -43.42 5.79 26.71
C THR A 245 -44.77 5.21 26.26
N ASP A 246 -45.69 6.06 25.81
CA ASP A 246 -47.02 5.72 25.29
C ASP A 246 -47.13 5.96 23.76
N ASP A 247 -46.08 6.50 23.14
CA ASP A 247 -46.05 6.86 21.73
C ASP A 247 -45.53 5.71 20.86
N ASN A 248 -46.19 5.47 19.72
CA ASN A 248 -45.75 4.48 18.74
C ASN A 248 -44.87 5.09 17.64
N ASP A 249 -44.72 6.42 17.60
CA ASP A 249 -43.94 7.21 16.64
C ASP A 249 -43.30 8.38 17.39
N ILE A 250 -42.26 8.10 18.19
CA ILE A 250 -41.73 9.02 19.21
C ILE A 250 -41.19 10.34 18.62
N ASP A 251 -40.73 10.32 17.38
CA ASP A 251 -40.18 11.51 16.73
C ASP A 251 -41.09 12.14 15.67
N GLY A 252 -42.21 11.50 15.35
CA GLY A 252 -43.28 12.05 14.51
C GLY A 252 -42.96 12.04 13.02
N ASP A 253 -42.07 11.15 12.56
CA ASP A 253 -41.71 11.02 11.14
C ASP A 253 -42.68 10.15 10.31
N ASN A 254 -43.68 9.56 10.97
CA ASN A 254 -44.70 8.64 10.46
C ASN A 254 -44.22 7.20 10.24
N ILE A 255 -43.04 6.83 10.74
CA ILE A 255 -42.58 5.45 10.83
C ILE A 255 -42.69 5.00 12.28
N ASN A 256 -43.39 3.89 12.52
CA ASN A 256 -43.53 3.42 13.89
C ASN A 256 -42.18 2.98 14.47
N ASN A 257 -41.98 3.20 15.77
CA ASN A 257 -40.76 2.86 16.51
C ASN A 257 -40.27 1.40 16.32
N ASP A 258 -41.17 0.46 16.02
CA ASP A 258 -40.82 -0.95 15.81
C ASP A 258 -40.32 -1.26 14.39
N GLN A 259 -40.47 -0.31 13.47
CA GLN A 259 -40.00 -0.35 12.09
C GLN A 259 -38.90 0.69 11.82
N ASP A 260 -38.66 1.57 12.77
CA ASP A 260 -37.70 2.66 12.72
C ASP A 260 -36.38 2.25 13.38
N THR A 261 -35.27 2.41 12.65
CA THR A 261 -33.92 2.15 13.15
C THR A 261 -33.40 3.29 14.04
N PHE A 262 -33.92 4.50 13.88
CA PHE A 262 -33.63 5.69 14.66
C PHE A 262 -34.88 6.37 15.25
N PRO A 263 -35.61 5.74 16.20
CA PRO A 263 -36.89 6.22 16.74
C PRO A 263 -36.91 7.57 17.49
N LEU A 264 -35.80 8.31 17.51
CA LEU A 264 -35.64 9.61 18.18
C LEU A 264 -35.15 10.69 17.21
N ASN A 265 -35.01 10.37 15.92
CA ASN A 265 -34.50 11.26 14.90
C ASN A 265 -35.43 11.31 13.70
N PRO A 266 -36.27 12.35 13.58
CA PRO A 266 -37.35 12.39 12.59
C PRO A 266 -36.90 12.63 11.15
N LYS A 267 -35.60 12.45 10.90
CA LYS A 267 -34.96 12.56 9.59
C LYS A 267 -34.35 11.24 9.15
N GLU A 268 -34.39 10.19 9.96
CA GLU A 268 -33.76 8.91 9.67
C GLU A 268 -34.65 7.78 10.16
N TRP A 269 -34.96 6.81 9.30
CA TRP A 269 -35.78 5.65 9.68
C TRP A 269 -35.16 4.30 9.29
N GLU A 270 -34.19 4.30 8.37
CA GLU A 270 -33.52 3.12 7.84
C GLU A 270 -32.00 3.29 7.90
N ASP A 271 -31.30 2.17 8.07
CA ASP A 271 -29.84 2.02 8.04
C ASP A 271 -29.54 0.73 7.24
N LEU A 272 -29.33 0.87 5.93
CA LEU A 272 -29.28 -0.28 5.03
C LEU A 272 -28.00 -1.10 5.22
N ASP A 273 -26.86 -0.47 5.46
CA ASP A 273 -25.57 -1.13 5.67
C ASP A 273 -25.24 -1.41 7.15
N SER A 274 -26.06 -0.88 8.06
CA SER A 274 -25.96 -1.04 9.51
C SER A 274 -24.70 -0.41 10.12
N ASP A 275 -24.20 0.69 9.54
CA ASP A 275 -23.04 1.43 10.05
C ASP A 275 -23.37 2.41 11.20
N GLY A 276 -24.67 2.64 11.45
CA GLY A 276 -25.21 3.54 12.48
C GLY A 276 -25.48 4.97 12.01
N ILE A 277 -25.34 5.25 10.71
CA ILE A 277 -25.74 6.48 10.04
C ILE A 277 -26.99 6.19 9.22
N GLY A 278 -28.06 6.97 9.42
CA GLY A 278 -29.29 6.73 8.66
C GLY A 278 -29.15 7.06 7.18
N ASN A 279 -29.91 6.34 6.35
CA ASN A 279 -29.87 6.41 4.89
C ASN A 279 -30.03 7.83 4.31
N ASN A 280 -30.71 8.75 4.99
CA ASN A 280 -30.89 10.12 4.49
C ASN A 280 -29.66 11.01 4.71
N SER A 281 -28.80 10.65 5.68
CA SER A 281 -27.54 11.35 5.99
C SER A 281 -26.30 10.59 5.54
N ASP A 282 -26.43 9.31 5.22
CA ASP A 282 -25.34 8.48 4.75
C ASP A 282 -24.96 8.83 3.29
N ASN A 283 -23.65 8.90 3.04
CA ASN A 283 -23.11 9.14 1.70
C ASN A 283 -22.78 7.84 0.96
N ASP A 284 -22.94 6.67 1.58
CA ASP A 284 -22.66 5.34 1.03
C ASP A 284 -23.70 4.33 1.55
N ILE A 285 -24.97 4.52 1.16
CA ILE A 285 -26.16 3.91 1.77
C ILE A 285 -26.09 2.37 1.85
N ASP A 286 -25.45 1.71 0.89
CA ASP A 286 -25.35 0.24 0.87
C ASP A 286 -24.00 -0.31 1.33
N GLY A 287 -23.08 0.57 1.75
CA GLY A 287 -21.81 0.23 2.39
C GLY A 287 -20.82 -0.48 1.46
N ASP A 288 -20.96 -0.31 0.14
CA ASP A 288 -20.07 -0.93 -0.82
C ASP A 288 -18.77 -0.13 -1.06
N GLY A 289 -18.64 1.07 -0.47
CA GLY A 289 -17.47 1.92 -0.61
C GLY A 289 -17.52 2.85 -1.82
N ILE A 290 -18.63 2.87 -2.56
CA ILE A 290 -18.89 3.78 -3.68
C ILE A 290 -19.92 4.80 -3.21
N SER A 291 -19.50 6.06 -3.06
CA SER A 291 -20.44 7.10 -2.62
C SER A 291 -21.69 7.19 -3.50
N ASN A 292 -22.85 7.45 -2.91
CA ASN A 292 -24.16 7.54 -3.57
C ASN A 292 -24.17 8.38 -4.85
N SER A 293 -23.33 9.42 -4.94
CA SER A 293 -23.26 10.29 -6.12
C SER A 293 -22.53 9.67 -7.32
N ASP A 294 -21.66 8.70 -7.06
CA ASP A 294 -20.84 7.99 -8.04
C ASP A 294 -21.33 6.55 -8.28
N ASP A 295 -22.34 6.10 -7.54
CA ASP A 295 -22.96 4.79 -7.67
C ASP A 295 -24.21 4.83 -8.59
N ASP A 296 -24.26 3.88 -9.53
CA ASP A 296 -25.41 3.71 -10.42
C ASP A 296 -26.59 3.01 -9.70
N SER A 297 -26.32 2.31 -8.58
CA SER A 297 -27.32 1.60 -7.78
C SER A 297 -27.15 1.82 -6.25
N PRO A 298 -27.37 3.05 -5.71
CA PRO A 298 -27.07 3.43 -4.31
C PRO A 298 -27.77 2.67 -3.17
N TYR A 299 -28.50 1.61 -3.46
CA TYR A 299 -29.21 0.77 -2.49
C TYR A 299 -28.90 -0.72 -2.71
N ILE A 300 -27.91 -1.05 -3.54
CA ILE A 300 -27.52 -2.42 -3.92
C ILE A 300 -26.01 -2.50 -4.01
N ALA A 301 -25.40 -3.04 -2.96
CA ALA A 301 -23.95 -3.13 -2.86
C ALA A 301 -23.29 -3.90 -4.04
N ASP A 302 -22.36 -3.24 -4.72
CA ASP A 302 -21.66 -3.69 -5.91
C ASP A 302 -20.24 -4.19 -5.58
N PHE A 303 -20.14 -5.46 -5.19
CA PHE A 303 -18.85 -6.08 -4.84
C PHE A 303 -18.06 -6.62 -6.03
N ASN A 304 -16.73 -6.52 -5.93
CA ASN A 304 -15.76 -7.01 -6.93
C ASN A 304 -15.88 -6.29 -8.29
N THR A 305 -16.21 -5.01 -8.27
CA THR A 305 -16.25 -4.13 -9.44
C THR A 305 -14.92 -3.40 -9.62
N ILE A 306 -14.77 -2.63 -10.71
CA ILE A 306 -13.59 -1.76 -10.89
C ILE A 306 -13.54 -0.68 -9.79
N LYS A 307 -14.70 -0.18 -9.36
CA LYS A 307 -14.82 0.89 -8.36
C LYS A 307 -14.65 0.35 -6.93
N ASN A 308 -15.17 -0.85 -6.66
CA ASN A 308 -15.02 -1.58 -5.40
C ASN A 308 -14.45 -3.00 -5.64
N PRO A 309 -13.12 -3.14 -5.84
CA PRO A 309 -12.51 -4.44 -6.11
C PRO A 309 -12.32 -5.25 -4.83
N GLY A 310 -12.52 -6.56 -4.91
CA GLY A 310 -12.25 -7.46 -3.79
C GLY A 310 -10.77 -7.48 -3.41
N VAL A 311 -10.45 -7.52 -2.11
CA VAL A 311 -9.06 -7.55 -1.63
C VAL A 311 -8.62 -8.99 -1.37
N LEU A 312 -7.62 -9.44 -2.12
CA LEU A 312 -6.97 -10.74 -1.94
C LEU A 312 -5.66 -10.55 -1.18
N SER A 313 -5.53 -11.17 -0.01
CA SER A 313 -4.26 -11.23 0.71
C SER A 313 -3.41 -12.42 0.26
N ILE A 314 -2.08 -12.29 0.36
CA ILE A 314 -1.15 -13.40 0.14
C ILE A 314 -1.47 -14.56 1.09
N ASP A 315 -1.42 -15.78 0.55
CA ASP A 315 -1.71 -17.06 1.19
C ASP A 315 -3.17 -17.24 1.67
N ASN A 316 -4.05 -16.29 1.35
CA ASN A 316 -5.49 -16.42 1.55
C ASN A 316 -6.20 -16.88 0.28
N LEU A 317 -7.43 -17.36 0.47
CA LEU A 317 -8.28 -17.89 -0.59
C LEU A 317 -9.63 -17.16 -0.56
N ILE A 318 -10.10 -16.74 -1.72
CA ILE A 318 -11.46 -16.24 -1.94
C ILE A 318 -12.25 -17.33 -2.66
N GLU A 319 -13.42 -17.68 -2.14
CA GLU A 319 -14.40 -18.57 -2.79
C GLU A 319 -15.60 -17.73 -3.20
N SER A 320 -15.95 -17.75 -4.49
CA SER A 320 -17.06 -16.96 -5.02
C SER A 320 -17.64 -17.60 -6.29
N GLU A 321 -18.69 -16.99 -6.82
CA GLU A 321 -19.34 -17.36 -8.08
C GLU A 321 -19.39 -16.18 -9.04
N VAL A 322 -19.39 -16.46 -10.34
CA VAL A 322 -19.53 -15.46 -11.38
C VAL A 322 -20.43 -15.97 -12.50
N GLN A 323 -21.32 -15.11 -12.98
CA GLN A 323 -22.30 -15.44 -14.03
C GLN A 323 -21.71 -15.30 -15.43
N HIS A 324 -22.28 -15.99 -16.41
CA HIS A 324 -21.80 -15.95 -17.80
C HIS A 324 -21.70 -14.51 -18.35
N GLY A 325 -20.54 -14.17 -18.91
CA GLY A 325 -20.29 -12.88 -19.54
C GLY A 325 -19.89 -11.75 -18.57
N GLN A 326 -19.91 -12.00 -17.26
CA GLN A 326 -19.56 -11.02 -16.24
C GLN A 326 -18.05 -10.97 -15.97
N TRP A 327 -17.61 -9.79 -15.54
CA TRP A 327 -16.29 -9.56 -14.98
C TRP A 327 -16.35 -9.45 -13.46
N GLN A 328 -15.30 -9.89 -12.79
CA GLN A 328 -15.04 -9.52 -11.39
C GLN A 328 -13.59 -9.08 -11.25
N TYR A 329 -13.35 -8.17 -10.31
CA TYR A 329 -12.09 -7.45 -10.15
C TYR A 329 -11.60 -7.57 -8.71
N PHE A 330 -10.30 -7.82 -8.57
CA PHE A 330 -9.64 -7.99 -7.28
C PHE A 330 -8.30 -7.28 -7.26
N THR A 331 -7.78 -6.99 -6.08
CA THR A 331 -6.44 -6.44 -5.87
C THR A 331 -5.63 -7.31 -4.92
N VAL A 332 -4.31 -7.35 -5.10
CA VAL A 332 -3.39 -8.02 -4.18
C VAL A 332 -2.13 -7.18 -4.00
N GLU A 333 -1.74 -6.93 -2.76
CA GLU A 333 -0.46 -6.30 -2.45
C GLU A 333 0.64 -7.37 -2.40
N ALA A 334 1.73 -7.14 -3.12
CA ALA A 334 2.87 -8.06 -3.16
C ALA A 334 4.19 -7.35 -2.87
N GLN A 335 5.07 -8.05 -2.13
CA GLN A 335 6.41 -7.58 -1.79
C GLN A 335 7.33 -7.59 -3.01
N ALA A 336 8.35 -6.73 -3.02
CA ALA A 336 9.41 -6.69 -4.03
C ALA A 336 10.26 -7.96 -4.05
N GLU A 337 10.84 -8.26 -5.20
CA GLU A 337 11.82 -9.33 -5.42
C GLU A 337 11.29 -10.74 -5.09
N LYS A 338 10.00 -10.96 -5.34
CA LYS A 338 9.32 -12.25 -5.18
C LYS A 338 8.72 -12.72 -6.50
N MET A 339 8.46 -14.02 -6.59
CA MET A 339 7.55 -14.59 -7.58
C MET A 339 6.13 -14.58 -7.02
N LEU A 340 5.28 -13.69 -7.52
CA LEU A 340 3.84 -13.67 -7.25
C LEU A 340 3.15 -14.69 -8.16
N THR A 341 2.43 -15.63 -7.55
CA THR A 341 1.60 -16.61 -8.23
C THR A 341 0.14 -16.34 -7.92
N ILE A 342 -0.66 -16.03 -8.93
CA ILE A 342 -2.12 -15.90 -8.82
C ILE A 342 -2.75 -17.10 -9.50
N SER A 343 -3.64 -17.79 -8.80
CA SER A 343 -4.26 -19.02 -9.28
C SER A 343 -5.78 -19.00 -9.11
N LEU A 344 -6.49 -19.38 -10.17
CA LEU A 344 -7.90 -19.77 -10.11
C LEU A 344 -8.01 -21.29 -10.15
N SER A 345 -8.80 -21.86 -9.24
CA SER A 345 -8.94 -23.30 -9.12
C SER A 345 -10.36 -23.72 -8.76
N LYS A 346 -10.62 -25.03 -8.81
CA LYS A 346 -11.94 -25.66 -8.55
C LYS A 346 -13.08 -25.06 -9.37
N LEU A 347 -12.81 -24.79 -10.65
CA LEU A 347 -13.78 -24.19 -11.55
C LEU A 347 -14.91 -25.18 -11.89
N SER A 348 -16.16 -24.73 -11.83
CA SER A 348 -17.32 -25.50 -12.31
C SER A 348 -17.70 -25.20 -13.76
N GLY A 349 -17.15 -24.13 -14.33
CA GLY A 349 -17.25 -23.69 -15.73
C GLY A 349 -15.97 -22.94 -16.16
N ASP A 350 -16.04 -22.20 -17.26
CA ASP A 350 -14.90 -21.63 -17.98
C ASP A 350 -14.66 -20.16 -17.58
N ILE A 351 -13.55 -19.87 -16.90
CA ILE A 351 -13.17 -18.52 -16.45
C ILE A 351 -11.75 -18.22 -16.92
N ASP A 352 -11.57 -17.08 -17.59
CA ASP A 352 -10.26 -16.56 -17.97
C ASP A 352 -9.68 -15.68 -16.83
N LEU A 353 -8.38 -15.80 -16.55
CA LEU A 353 -7.62 -14.96 -15.60
C LEU A 353 -6.78 -13.91 -16.32
N TYR A 354 -6.82 -12.67 -15.82
CA TYR A 354 -6.01 -11.54 -16.28
C TYR A 354 -5.38 -10.83 -15.08
N VAL A 355 -4.12 -10.40 -15.22
CA VAL A 355 -3.41 -9.65 -14.18
C VAL A 355 -2.64 -8.48 -14.79
N GLY A 356 -2.72 -7.31 -14.16
CA GLY A 356 -1.96 -6.09 -14.47
C GLY A 356 -1.24 -5.53 -13.23
N SER A 357 -0.21 -4.71 -13.43
CA SER A 357 0.58 -4.09 -12.34
C SER A 357 0.30 -2.61 -12.11
N GLU A 358 -0.23 -1.90 -13.10
CA GLU A 358 -0.44 -0.45 -13.02
C GLU A 358 -1.93 -0.08 -13.02
N SER A 359 -2.79 -0.90 -13.62
CA SER A 359 -4.24 -0.71 -13.68
C SER A 359 -4.97 -2.04 -13.85
N PHE A 360 -6.30 -2.03 -13.70
CA PHE A 360 -7.13 -3.19 -14.01
C PHE A 360 -6.92 -3.66 -15.46
N PRO A 361 -6.63 -4.96 -15.67
CA PRO A 361 -6.37 -5.48 -16.99
C PRO A 361 -7.66 -5.61 -17.82
N SER A 362 -7.49 -5.62 -19.14
CA SER A 362 -8.55 -5.84 -20.11
C SER A 362 -8.24 -7.06 -20.98
N LYS A 363 -9.14 -7.40 -21.91
CA LYS A 363 -8.90 -8.45 -22.92
C LYS A 363 -7.66 -8.18 -23.80
N TYR A 364 -7.24 -6.92 -23.90
CA TYR A 364 -6.19 -6.47 -24.82
C TYR A 364 -4.96 -5.93 -24.10
N ASP A 365 -5.07 -5.63 -22.81
CA ASP A 365 -4.01 -5.03 -22.02
C ASP A 365 -3.89 -5.77 -20.69
N TYR A 366 -2.82 -6.55 -20.55
CA TYR A 366 -2.53 -7.37 -19.39
C TYR A 366 -1.03 -7.65 -19.32
N GLN A 367 -0.52 -7.83 -18.11
CA GLN A 367 0.84 -8.30 -17.89
C GLN A 367 0.90 -9.83 -17.92
N CYS A 368 -0.12 -10.50 -17.39
CA CYS A 368 -0.27 -11.94 -17.49
C CYS A 368 -1.71 -12.33 -17.78
N ARG A 369 -1.88 -13.40 -18.57
CA ARG A 369 -3.16 -14.01 -18.88
C ARG A 369 -3.05 -15.52 -18.89
N SER A 370 -4.07 -16.19 -18.37
CA SER A 370 -4.29 -17.62 -18.46
C SER A 370 -5.76 -17.86 -18.86
N ASN A 371 -6.00 -18.64 -19.92
CA ASN A 371 -7.32 -18.82 -20.53
C ASN A 371 -7.50 -20.25 -21.09
N LEU A 372 -7.15 -21.24 -20.28
CA LEU A 372 -7.32 -22.65 -20.57
C LEU A 372 -8.81 -22.99 -20.64
N SER A 373 -9.19 -23.78 -21.65
CA SER A 373 -10.61 -24.09 -21.85
C SER A 373 -11.18 -24.99 -20.75
N GLY A 374 -12.42 -24.72 -20.36
CA GLY A 374 -13.27 -25.68 -19.66
C GLY A 374 -13.25 -25.50 -18.15
N ARG A 375 -12.61 -26.42 -17.40
CA ARG A 375 -12.52 -26.37 -15.92
C ARG A 375 -11.07 -26.44 -15.41
N GLU A 376 -10.14 -26.23 -16.33
CA GLU A 376 -8.71 -26.26 -16.02
C GLU A 376 -8.36 -25.10 -15.08
N ALA A 377 -7.38 -25.31 -14.20
CA ALA A 377 -6.94 -24.26 -13.29
C ALA A 377 -6.15 -23.20 -14.05
N GLU A 378 -6.48 -21.93 -13.87
CA GLU A 378 -5.75 -20.82 -14.46
C GLU A 378 -4.64 -20.36 -13.53
N LYS A 379 -3.48 -20.01 -14.10
CA LYS A 379 -2.33 -19.60 -13.30
C LYS A 379 -1.52 -18.50 -13.98
N CYS A 380 -1.26 -17.45 -13.22
CA CYS A 380 -0.37 -16.37 -13.60
C CYS A 380 0.83 -16.30 -12.67
N LEU A 381 2.04 -16.28 -13.24
CA LEU A 381 3.29 -16.10 -12.49
C LEU A 381 3.92 -14.78 -12.91
N LEU A 382 4.18 -13.92 -11.93
CA LEU A 382 4.68 -12.57 -12.10
C LEU A 382 5.88 -12.33 -11.19
N ARG A 383 6.91 -11.70 -11.72
CA ARG A 383 8.02 -11.18 -10.92
C ARG A 383 7.65 -9.81 -10.37
N THR A 384 7.85 -9.62 -9.07
CA THR A 384 7.65 -8.34 -8.41
C THR A 384 8.97 -7.59 -8.31
N ASN A 385 8.99 -6.33 -8.75
CA ASN A 385 10.21 -5.50 -8.74
C ASN A 385 10.21 -4.47 -7.60
N LYS A 386 9.02 -4.09 -7.13
CA LYS A 386 8.81 -3.14 -6.03
C LYS A 386 7.58 -3.60 -5.24
N ASN A 387 7.45 -3.13 -4.00
CA ASN A 387 6.22 -3.29 -3.25
C ASN A 387 5.12 -2.52 -3.97
N GLN A 388 4.08 -3.21 -4.43
CA GLN A 388 2.97 -2.58 -5.14
C GLN A 388 1.72 -3.45 -5.10
N ILE A 389 0.61 -2.83 -5.49
CA ILE A 389 -0.68 -3.48 -5.71
C ILE A 389 -0.70 -4.02 -7.14
N TYR A 390 -1.13 -5.27 -7.30
CA TYR A 390 -1.46 -5.89 -8.57
C TYR A 390 -2.98 -5.98 -8.72
N TYR A 391 -3.43 -5.78 -9.95
CA TYR A 391 -4.85 -5.75 -10.32
C TYR A 391 -5.21 -7.02 -11.06
N ILE A 392 -6.21 -7.72 -10.56
CA ILE A 392 -6.68 -9.00 -11.07
C ILE A 392 -8.06 -8.78 -11.67
N ALA A 393 -8.30 -9.32 -12.86
CA ALA A 393 -9.63 -9.40 -13.43
C ALA A 393 -9.92 -10.83 -13.89
N ILE A 394 -11.13 -11.29 -13.65
CA ILE A 394 -11.61 -12.58 -14.12
C ILE A 394 -12.79 -12.38 -15.05
N LEU A 395 -12.88 -13.20 -16.10
CA LEU A 395 -13.99 -13.16 -17.07
C LEU A 395 -14.61 -14.54 -17.22
N ALA A 396 -15.88 -14.66 -16.87
CA ALA A 396 -16.63 -15.90 -17.03
C ALA A 396 -17.07 -16.10 -18.49
N ARG A 397 -16.42 -17.03 -19.20
CA ARG A 397 -16.89 -17.54 -20.49
C ARG A 397 -18.08 -18.47 -20.32
N GLN A 398 -18.20 -19.13 -19.17
CA GLN A 398 -19.39 -19.82 -18.68
C GLN A 398 -19.52 -19.52 -17.19
N GLY A 399 -20.76 -19.45 -16.68
CA GLY A 399 -20.95 -19.23 -15.24
C GLY A 399 -20.26 -20.32 -14.41
N SER A 400 -19.58 -19.92 -13.34
CA SER A 400 -18.74 -20.83 -12.58
C SER A 400 -18.52 -20.37 -11.14
N ASN A 401 -18.49 -21.34 -10.23
CA ASN A 401 -17.88 -21.22 -8.92
C ASN A 401 -16.36 -21.27 -9.07
N PHE A 402 -15.62 -20.51 -8.29
CA PHE A 402 -14.16 -20.49 -8.36
C PHE A 402 -13.51 -20.29 -6.99
N LYS A 403 -12.23 -20.63 -6.94
CA LYS A 403 -11.32 -20.32 -5.84
C LYS A 403 -10.15 -19.52 -6.35
N LEU A 404 -10.04 -18.27 -5.90
CA LEU A 404 -8.94 -17.36 -6.22
C LEU A 404 -7.92 -17.34 -5.07
N SER A 405 -6.65 -17.46 -5.39
CA SER A 405 -5.55 -17.41 -4.40
C SER A 405 -4.33 -16.69 -4.97
N ALA A 406 -3.56 -16.08 -4.09
CA ALA A 406 -2.25 -15.49 -4.40
C ALA A 406 -1.20 -16.01 -3.43
N THR A 407 -0.03 -16.40 -3.93
CA THR A 407 1.11 -16.83 -3.10
C THR A 407 2.37 -16.14 -3.59
N THR A 408 3.35 -15.96 -2.69
CA THR A 408 4.68 -15.46 -3.07
C THR A 408 5.76 -16.47 -2.71
N SER A 409 6.73 -16.66 -3.59
CA SER A 409 7.94 -17.45 -3.31
C SER A 409 9.20 -16.64 -3.64
N ASP A 410 10.34 -17.07 -3.10
CA ASP A 410 11.63 -16.54 -3.52
C ASP A 410 11.88 -16.81 -5.00
N ILE A 411 12.53 -15.86 -5.68
CA ILE A 411 12.97 -16.04 -7.07
C ILE A 411 14.16 -16.99 -7.06
N VAL A 412 13.98 -18.21 -7.58
CA VAL A 412 15.07 -19.17 -7.75
C VAL A 412 15.61 -19.05 -9.17
N TYR A 413 16.76 -18.40 -9.31
CA TYR A 413 17.45 -18.28 -10.59
C TYR A 413 18.06 -19.62 -11.00
N LYS A 414 17.83 -20.02 -12.25
CA LYS A 414 18.53 -21.14 -12.88
C LYS A 414 19.92 -20.66 -13.32
N LYS A 415 20.97 -21.37 -12.93
CA LYS A 415 22.35 -21.00 -13.23
C LYS A 415 22.82 -21.75 -14.47
N THR A 416 23.44 -21.05 -15.41
CA THR A 416 23.87 -21.65 -16.69
C THR A 416 25.23 -21.15 -17.12
N VAL A 417 26.13 -22.06 -17.51
CA VAL A 417 27.38 -21.72 -18.20
C VAL A 417 27.23 -22.00 -19.70
N LEU A 418 27.57 -21.01 -20.52
CA LEU A 418 27.67 -21.15 -21.97
C LEU A 418 29.14 -21.13 -22.40
N LEU A 419 29.64 -22.27 -22.88
CA LEU A 419 31.00 -22.46 -23.37
C LEU A 419 31.11 -22.05 -24.84
N LEU A 420 32.12 -21.23 -25.14
CA LEU A 420 32.36 -20.67 -26.47
C LEU A 420 33.77 -21.03 -26.93
N HIS A 421 33.88 -21.89 -27.94
CA HIS A 421 35.17 -22.36 -28.44
C HIS A 421 35.89 -21.34 -29.36
N GLY A 422 37.17 -21.58 -29.59
CA GLY A 422 38.05 -20.71 -30.36
C GLY A 422 37.96 -20.83 -31.88
N LEU A 423 38.94 -20.22 -32.54
CA LEU A 423 39.20 -20.36 -33.98
C LEU A 423 39.80 -21.76 -34.25
N ALA A 424 39.46 -22.37 -35.38
CA ALA A 424 40.01 -23.66 -35.82
C ALA A 424 39.82 -24.78 -34.78
N SER A 425 38.77 -24.67 -33.97
CA SER A 425 38.36 -25.64 -32.95
C SER A 425 36.87 -25.95 -33.07
N ASN A 426 36.36 -26.81 -32.20
CA ASN A 426 34.93 -27.09 -32.06
C ASN A 426 34.59 -27.33 -30.59
N THR A 427 33.34 -27.72 -30.31
CA THR A 427 32.83 -27.98 -28.96
C THR A 427 33.68 -28.97 -28.16
N LYS A 428 34.38 -29.91 -28.80
CA LYS A 428 35.24 -30.91 -28.14
C LYS A 428 36.48 -30.33 -27.46
N THR A 429 36.84 -29.08 -27.75
CA THR A 429 37.94 -28.41 -27.03
C THR A 429 37.71 -28.38 -25.52
N TRP A 430 36.43 -28.42 -25.10
CA TRP A 430 36.01 -28.40 -23.71
C TRP A 430 35.83 -29.78 -23.09
N ASP A 431 36.11 -30.88 -23.80
CA ASP A 431 35.89 -32.26 -23.31
C ASP A 431 36.57 -32.50 -21.95
N ALA A 432 37.74 -31.92 -21.71
CA ALA A 432 38.45 -32.05 -20.44
C ALA A 432 37.64 -31.52 -19.25
N ILE A 433 37.01 -30.34 -19.37
CA ILE A 433 36.17 -29.79 -18.29
C ILE A 433 34.76 -30.37 -18.29
N VAL A 434 34.21 -30.72 -19.46
CA VAL A 434 32.86 -31.29 -19.58
C VAL A 434 32.80 -32.68 -18.96
N ASN A 435 33.83 -33.49 -19.16
CA ASN A 435 33.87 -34.88 -18.70
C ASN A 435 34.34 -35.02 -17.24
N ASP A 436 34.94 -33.96 -16.67
CA ASP A 436 35.41 -33.95 -15.29
C ASP A 436 34.25 -33.96 -14.30
N ASP A 437 34.35 -34.80 -13.27
CA ASP A 437 33.30 -35.03 -12.28
C ASP A 437 33.13 -33.87 -11.29
N SER A 438 34.15 -33.03 -11.13
CA SER A 438 34.11 -31.79 -10.33
C SER A 438 33.44 -30.62 -11.05
N PHE A 439 33.16 -30.77 -12.35
CA PHE A 439 32.50 -29.75 -13.17
C PHE A 439 31.12 -30.19 -13.64
N PHE A 440 31.04 -30.77 -14.83
CA PHE A 440 29.78 -31.06 -15.50
C PHE A 440 29.50 -32.56 -15.59
N ASN A 441 30.50 -33.43 -15.33
CA ASN A 441 30.33 -34.88 -15.29
C ASN A 441 29.55 -35.43 -16.52
N ASN A 442 29.96 -35.01 -17.72
CA ASN A 442 29.36 -35.32 -19.01
C ASN A 442 27.95 -34.71 -19.25
N LYS A 443 27.50 -33.76 -18.43
CA LYS A 443 26.18 -33.10 -18.51
C LYS A 443 26.25 -31.74 -19.21
N CYS A 444 26.86 -31.67 -20.38
CA CYS A 444 26.89 -30.45 -21.19
C CYS A 444 26.28 -30.68 -22.57
N GLN A 445 25.31 -29.85 -22.95
CA GLN A 445 24.60 -30.01 -24.21
C GLN A 445 25.23 -29.13 -25.30
N THR A 446 25.48 -29.70 -26.48
CA THR A 446 25.90 -28.93 -27.65
C THR A 446 24.71 -28.19 -28.29
N LEU A 447 24.89 -26.90 -28.55
CA LEU A 447 23.93 -26.03 -29.23
C LEU A 447 24.44 -25.72 -30.64
N ASN A 448 23.60 -25.93 -31.65
CA ASN A 448 23.78 -25.33 -32.97
C ASN A 448 22.47 -24.69 -33.42
N LEU A 449 22.50 -23.69 -34.30
CA LEU A 449 21.29 -22.93 -34.66
C LEU A 449 20.27 -23.72 -35.51
N SER A 450 20.53 -25.00 -35.83
CA SER A 450 19.78 -25.78 -36.83
C SER A 450 19.10 -27.05 -36.31
N THR A 451 19.34 -27.47 -35.06
CA THR A 451 18.82 -28.73 -34.50
C THR A 451 17.63 -28.54 -33.55
N THR A 452 16.87 -29.64 -33.39
CA THR A 452 15.63 -29.83 -32.61
C THR A 452 15.62 -29.26 -31.19
N PRO A 453 14.43 -29.11 -30.56
CA PRO A 453 14.25 -28.50 -29.23
C PRO A 453 15.18 -29.08 -28.17
N LEU A 454 15.58 -28.27 -27.20
CA LEU A 454 16.36 -28.73 -26.05
C LEU A 454 15.52 -29.75 -25.24
N THR A 455 16.02 -30.98 -25.07
CA THR A 455 15.20 -32.12 -24.63
C THR A 455 15.38 -32.50 -23.15
N ALA A 456 16.48 -32.15 -22.50
CA ALA A 456 16.72 -32.42 -21.08
C ALA A 456 17.69 -31.40 -20.47
N THR A 457 17.44 -30.98 -19.23
CA THR A 457 18.30 -30.07 -18.48
C THR A 457 19.02 -30.83 -17.39
N ASP A 458 20.15 -31.46 -17.74
CA ASP A 458 21.03 -32.01 -16.73
C ASP A 458 21.81 -30.87 -16.06
N VAL A 459 21.83 -30.86 -14.72
CA VAL A 459 22.61 -29.93 -13.90
C VAL A 459 23.73 -30.68 -13.20
N ASN A 460 24.84 -29.97 -12.94
CA ASN A 460 25.90 -30.48 -12.08
C ASN A 460 25.49 -30.47 -10.60
N ASN A 461 26.42 -30.82 -9.71
CA ASN A 461 26.17 -30.90 -8.26
C ASN A 461 25.84 -29.53 -7.64
N ASP A 462 26.24 -28.42 -8.28
CA ASP A 462 25.96 -27.05 -7.84
C ASP A 462 24.65 -26.49 -8.46
N GLY A 463 23.89 -27.32 -9.19
CA GLY A 463 22.65 -26.92 -9.85
C GLY A 463 22.86 -26.07 -11.11
N ILE A 464 24.06 -26.11 -11.71
CA ILE A 464 24.43 -25.32 -12.90
C ILE A 464 24.23 -26.17 -14.17
N SER A 465 23.48 -25.64 -15.13
CA SER A 465 23.35 -26.20 -16.48
C SER A 465 24.53 -25.81 -17.37
N CYS A 466 24.94 -26.70 -18.27
CA CYS A 466 26.02 -26.42 -19.22
C CYS A 466 25.54 -26.54 -20.67
N PHE A 467 25.87 -25.53 -21.46
CA PHE A 467 25.70 -25.54 -22.90
C PHE A 467 27.01 -25.18 -23.60
N ASN A 468 27.23 -25.74 -24.78
CA ASN A 468 28.43 -25.53 -25.58
C ASN A 468 28.02 -25.14 -27.00
N LEU A 469 28.35 -23.91 -27.41
CA LEU A 469 27.95 -23.40 -28.73
C LEU A 469 28.88 -23.93 -29.81
N GLU A 470 28.31 -24.61 -30.80
CA GLU A 470 28.97 -24.95 -32.06
C GLU A 470 28.80 -23.77 -33.04
N PHE A 471 29.90 -23.01 -33.23
CA PHE A 471 29.91 -21.88 -34.15
C PHE A 471 29.87 -22.33 -35.62
N GLY A 472 29.37 -21.44 -36.48
CA GLY A 472 29.50 -21.54 -37.94
C GLY A 472 28.17 -21.56 -38.67
N SER A 473 27.10 -21.16 -38.00
CA SER A 473 25.77 -21.05 -38.60
C SER A 473 25.68 -19.87 -39.57
N TYR A 474 26.47 -18.82 -39.37
CA TYR A 474 26.56 -17.65 -40.27
C TYR A 474 27.80 -17.62 -41.16
N ASP A 475 28.62 -18.69 -41.16
CA ASP A 475 29.81 -18.77 -42.02
C ASP A 475 29.49 -18.78 -43.52
N ARG A 476 28.22 -19.01 -43.89
CA ARG A 476 27.77 -19.26 -45.26
C ARG A 476 26.54 -18.46 -45.61
N SER A 477 26.51 -17.89 -46.82
CA SER A 477 25.34 -17.23 -47.41
C SER A 477 24.62 -16.26 -46.47
N SER A 478 25.38 -15.54 -45.65
CA SER A 478 24.88 -14.60 -44.64
C SER A 478 25.48 -13.20 -44.88
N PRO A 479 24.81 -12.12 -44.46
CA PRO A 479 25.38 -10.77 -44.54
C PRO A 479 26.61 -10.60 -43.63
N PHE A 480 26.91 -11.57 -42.78
CA PHE A 480 28.03 -11.55 -41.84
C PHE A 480 29.23 -12.39 -42.28
N SER A 481 29.09 -13.17 -43.37
CA SER A 481 30.19 -13.93 -43.97
C SER A 481 31.10 -13.01 -44.79
N ALA A 482 32.41 -13.13 -44.60
CA ALA A 482 33.42 -12.36 -45.33
C ALA A 482 34.13 -13.23 -46.40
N ILE A 483 34.85 -12.57 -47.31
CA ILE A 483 35.58 -13.25 -48.40
C ILE A 483 36.99 -13.61 -47.93
N GLY A 484 37.43 -14.85 -48.17
CA GLY A 484 38.80 -15.29 -47.85
C GLY A 484 39.87 -14.78 -48.83
N LEU A 485 41.16 -15.04 -48.53
CA LEU A 485 42.30 -14.64 -49.38
C LEU A 485 42.25 -15.21 -50.80
N ASP A 486 41.55 -16.33 -50.99
CA ASP A 486 41.37 -16.98 -52.29
C ASP A 486 40.20 -16.42 -53.11
N ASN A 487 39.64 -15.28 -52.67
CA ASN A 487 38.48 -14.62 -53.25
C ASN A 487 37.24 -15.54 -53.32
N LYS A 488 37.16 -16.53 -52.43
CA LYS A 488 35.99 -17.40 -52.29
C LYS A 488 35.11 -16.96 -51.13
N THR A 489 33.81 -16.88 -51.41
CA THR A 489 32.72 -16.90 -50.44
C THR A 489 32.32 -18.35 -50.18
N CYS A 490 32.03 -18.69 -48.92
CA CYS A 490 31.62 -20.04 -48.56
C CYS A 490 30.14 -20.28 -48.89
N ASP A 491 29.83 -20.49 -50.16
CA ASP A 491 28.44 -20.61 -50.65
C ASP A 491 27.89 -22.05 -50.60
N ASN A 492 28.74 -23.09 -50.53
CA ASN A 492 28.34 -24.51 -50.52
C ASN A 492 29.11 -25.35 -49.48
N ALA A 493 28.44 -26.38 -48.93
CA ALA A 493 28.93 -27.22 -47.83
C ALA A 493 30.20 -28.05 -48.14
N SER A 494 30.52 -28.28 -49.41
CA SER A 494 31.68 -29.05 -49.85
C SER A 494 32.79 -28.11 -50.29
N GLY A 495 33.59 -27.60 -49.34
CA GLY A 495 34.80 -26.83 -49.67
C GLY A 495 35.33 -25.87 -48.61
N CYS A 496 34.52 -25.48 -47.63
CA CYS A 496 34.93 -24.58 -46.54
C CYS A 496 34.81 -25.24 -45.17
N ASN A 497 35.94 -25.51 -44.52
CA ASN A 497 36.05 -26.01 -43.14
C ASN A 497 36.36 -24.88 -42.14
N GLY A 498 35.95 -23.65 -42.42
CA GLY A 498 36.56 -22.47 -41.80
C GLY A 498 35.61 -21.45 -41.22
N ASP A 499 36.21 -20.61 -40.40
CA ASP A 499 35.67 -19.50 -39.63
C ASP A 499 35.58 -18.23 -40.49
N TYR A 500 34.46 -18.02 -41.19
CA TYR A 500 34.29 -16.93 -42.16
C TYR A 500 33.39 -15.79 -41.65
N THR A 501 32.84 -15.94 -40.45
CA THR A 501 31.91 -14.99 -39.84
C THR A 501 32.64 -13.81 -39.17
N THR A 502 32.16 -12.59 -39.40
CA THR A 502 32.59 -11.37 -38.68
C THR A 502 32.26 -11.44 -37.18
N PHE A 503 32.89 -10.61 -36.35
CA PHE A 503 32.59 -10.59 -34.90
C PHE A 503 31.11 -10.28 -34.62
N ASN A 504 30.49 -9.37 -35.38
CA ASN A 504 29.06 -9.10 -35.26
C ASN A 504 28.21 -10.35 -35.50
N GLY A 505 28.52 -11.14 -36.54
CA GLY A 505 27.83 -12.40 -36.79
C GLY A 505 28.04 -13.43 -35.67
N LEU A 506 29.27 -13.52 -35.11
CA LEU A 506 29.54 -14.38 -33.95
C LEU A 506 28.75 -13.94 -32.71
N GLY A 507 28.61 -12.63 -32.49
CA GLY A 507 27.77 -12.07 -31.44
C GLY A 507 26.29 -12.47 -31.58
N LEU A 508 25.77 -12.50 -32.81
CA LEU A 508 24.41 -12.98 -33.09
C LEU A 508 24.24 -14.49 -32.90
N GLU A 509 25.28 -15.31 -33.15
CA GLU A 509 25.24 -16.73 -32.80
C GLU A 509 25.15 -16.93 -31.28
N VAL A 510 25.91 -16.13 -30.50
CA VAL A 510 25.83 -16.12 -29.04
C VAL A 510 24.44 -15.67 -28.56
N GLU A 511 23.88 -14.59 -29.12
CA GLU A 511 22.52 -14.12 -28.81
C GLU A 511 21.48 -15.21 -29.07
N SER A 512 21.58 -15.87 -30.23
CA SER A 512 20.65 -16.93 -30.63
C SER A 512 20.75 -18.14 -29.71
N ALA A 513 21.95 -18.49 -29.25
CA ALA A 513 22.16 -19.54 -28.26
C ALA A 513 21.52 -19.18 -26.91
N ILE A 514 21.74 -17.95 -26.42
CA ILE A 514 21.13 -17.44 -25.18
C ILE A 514 19.61 -17.44 -25.27
N GLY A 515 19.03 -16.98 -26.39
CA GLY A 515 17.59 -16.96 -26.61
C GLY A 515 16.98 -18.35 -26.49
N ARG A 516 17.64 -19.37 -27.05
CA ARG A 516 17.18 -20.78 -26.93
C ARG A 516 17.31 -21.33 -25.51
N ILE A 517 18.37 -20.97 -24.80
CA ILE A 517 18.54 -21.33 -23.38
C ILE A 517 17.40 -20.72 -22.56
N ILE A 518 17.08 -19.45 -22.77
CA ILE A 518 16.02 -18.74 -22.05
C ILE A 518 14.63 -19.26 -22.43
N GLU A 519 14.39 -19.59 -23.69
CA GLU A 519 13.14 -20.23 -24.12
C GLU A 519 12.92 -21.58 -23.43
N HIS A 520 14.01 -22.33 -23.20
CA HIS A 520 13.95 -23.65 -22.58
C HIS A 520 13.93 -23.61 -21.04
N LEU A 521 14.77 -22.79 -20.43
CA LEU A 521 14.92 -22.70 -18.97
C LEU A 521 14.00 -21.64 -18.35
N GLY A 522 13.50 -20.70 -19.13
CA GLY A 522 12.68 -19.58 -18.68
C GLY A 522 13.50 -18.30 -18.43
N PRO A 523 12.82 -17.17 -18.26
CA PRO A 523 13.43 -15.84 -18.15
C PRO A 523 14.26 -15.62 -16.88
N GLU A 524 14.04 -16.40 -15.83
CA GLU A 524 14.83 -16.39 -14.57
C GLU A 524 16.08 -17.28 -14.68
N THR A 525 16.84 -17.10 -15.76
CA THR A 525 18.10 -17.82 -16.01
C THR A 525 19.26 -16.83 -15.99
N ASP A 526 20.23 -17.07 -15.11
CA ASP A 526 21.49 -16.37 -15.07
C ASP A 526 22.54 -17.13 -15.88
N ILE A 527 23.26 -16.40 -16.73
CA ILE A 527 24.21 -16.97 -17.68
C ILE A 527 25.61 -16.41 -17.41
N LEU A 528 26.58 -17.32 -17.31
CA LEU A 528 28.02 -17.03 -17.38
C LEU A 528 28.54 -17.45 -18.75
N LEU A 529 29.07 -16.50 -19.52
CA LEU A 529 29.78 -16.79 -20.77
C LEU A 529 31.22 -17.16 -20.45
N PHE A 530 31.69 -18.30 -20.93
CA PHE A 530 33.10 -18.68 -20.83
C PHE A 530 33.70 -18.93 -22.22
N GLY A 531 34.56 -18.01 -22.65
CA GLY A 531 35.13 -18.02 -24.00
C GLY A 531 36.61 -18.36 -24.01
N HIS A 532 37.01 -19.24 -24.93
CA HIS A 532 38.42 -19.47 -25.27
C HIS A 532 38.76 -18.78 -26.58
N SER A 533 39.94 -18.16 -26.67
CA SER A 533 40.44 -17.59 -27.93
C SER A 533 39.41 -16.63 -28.56
N ARG A 534 39.08 -16.81 -29.84
CA ARG A 534 38.02 -16.08 -30.57
C ARG A 534 36.64 -16.16 -29.88
N GLY A 535 36.31 -17.26 -29.18
CA GLY A 535 35.04 -17.40 -28.45
C GLY A 535 34.83 -16.32 -27.38
N GLY A 536 35.91 -15.85 -26.74
CA GLY A 536 35.84 -14.70 -25.81
C GLY A 536 35.58 -13.37 -26.52
N LEU A 537 36.08 -13.19 -27.74
CA LEU A 537 35.75 -12.02 -28.57
C LEU A 537 34.30 -12.08 -29.09
N ALA A 538 33.79 -13.27 -29.41
CA ALA A 538 32.38 -13.47 -29.76
C ALA A 538 31.45 -13.06 -28.59
N ALA A 539 31.79 -13.48 -27.36
CA ALA A 539 31.07 -13.08 -26.16
C ALA A 539 31.06 -11.55 -25.97
N ARG A 540 32.22 -10.91 -26.14
CA ARG A 540 32.36 -9.45 -26.11
C ARG A 540 31.53 -8.77 -27.18
N SER A 541 31.55 -9.27 -28.42
CA SER A 541 30.75 -8.72 -29.51
C SER A 541 29.25 -8.75 -29.22
N TYR A 542 28.77 -9.79 -28.53
CA TYR A 542 27.38 -9.86 -28.05
C TYR A 542 27.11 -8.85 -26.93
N LEU A 543 27.96 -8.82 -25.89
CA LEU A 543 27.76 -7.99 -24.70
C LEU A 543 27.88 -6.49 -24.99
N GLN A 544 28.77 -6.10 -25.89
CA GLN A 544 29.06 -4.70 -26.19
C GLN A 544 28.11 -4.10 -27.25
N ASN A 545 27.46 -4.93 -28.08
CA ASN A 545 26.47 -4.48 -29.07
C ASN A 545 25.14 -4.09 -28.40
N GLN A 546 24.73 -2.82 -28.44
CA GLN A 546 23.54 -2.31 -27.74
C GLN A 546 22.20 -2.90 -28.21
N ASP A 547 22.13 -3.41 -29.45
CA ASP A 547 20.88 -3.85 -30.06
C ASP A 547 20.55 -5.34 -29.77
N THR A 548 21.38 -6.03 -28.99
CA THR A 548 21.19 -7.46 -28.67
C THR A 548 20.20 -7.67 -27.53
N LYS A 549 19.41 -8.75 -27.64
CA LYS A 549 18.42 -9.17 -26.63
C LYS A 549 19.08 -9.95 -25.50
N TYR A 550 18.36 -10.08 -24.39
CA TYR A 550 18.69 -10.96 -23.26
C TYR A 550 19.97 -10.60 -22.47
N LYS A 551 20.57 -9.43 -22.67
CA LYS A 551 21.76 -9.02 -21.93
C LYS A 551 21.59 -9.05 -20.41
N SER A 552 20.39 -8.74 -19.92
CA SER A 552 20.06 -8.75 -18.48
C SER A 552 20.22 -10.12 -17.82
N GLN A 553 20.17 -11.20 -18.60
CA GLN A 553 20.35 -12.58 -18.16
C GLN A 553 21.84 -12.98 -18.11
N VAL A 554 22.74 -12.27 -18.79
CA VAL A 554 24.18 -12.55 -18.70
C VAL A 554 24.78 -11.79 -17.53
N LYS A 555 25.22 -12.53 -16.51
CA LYS A 555 25.80 -11.97 -15.27
C LYS A 555 27.32 -11.89 -15.30
N GLY A 556 27.97 -12.75 -16.08
CA GLY A 556 29.41 -12.80 -16.12
C GLY A 556 29.99 -13.15 -17.48
N LEU A 557 31.25 -12.73 -17.65
CA LEU A 557 32.12 -13.11 -18.75
C LEU A 557 33.46 -13.56 -18.18
N ALA A 558 33.83 -14.81 -18.45
CA ALA A 558 35.15 -15.34 -18.20
C ALA A 558 35.85 -15.63 -19.54
N THR A 559 37.17 -15.43 -19.59
CA THR A 559 37.96 -15.66 -20.81
C THR A 559 39.25 -16.42 -20.52
N THR A 560 39.71 -17.19 -21.49
CA THR A 560 41.03 -17.86 -21.47
C THR A 560 41.71 -17.75 -22.83
N GLY A 561 42.96 -17.32 -22.87
CA GLY A 561 43.75 -17.14 -24.11
C GLY A 561 43.11 -16.21 -25.15
N THR A 562 42.12 -15.40 -24.78
CA THR A 562 41.39 -14.55 -25.72
C THR A 562 42.24 -13.35 -26.16
N PRO A 563 42.46 -13.12 -27.47
CA PRO A 563 43.26 -11.99 -27.95
C PRO A 563 42.47 -10.68 -27.91
N HIS A 564 42.29 -10.10 -26.73
CA HIS A 564 41.52 -8.87 -26.50
C HIS A 564 42.09 -7.66 -27.25
N GLN A 565 43.41 -7.58 -27.40
CA GLN A 565 44.13 -6.55 -28.17
C GLN A 565 44.64 -7.10 -29.52
N GLY A 566 44.13 -8.24 -29.97
CA GLY A 566 44.54 -8.91 -31.21
C GLY A 566 45.82 -9.74 -31.09
N SER A 567 46.03 -10.67 -32.01
CA SER A 567 47.23 -11.49 -32.11
C SER A 567 48.08 -11.02 -33.30
N PRO A 568 49.41 -10.87 -33.14
CA PRO A 568 50.30 -10.55 -34.26
C PRO A 568 50.13 -11.49 -35.46
N LEU A 569 49.67 -12.73 -35.24
CA LEU A 569 49.38 -13.70 -36.30
C LEU A 569 48.40 -13.15 -37.35
N GLY A 570 47.46 -12.27 -36.97
CA GLY A 570 46.51 -11.67 -37.91
C GLY A 570 47.16 -10.84 -39.02
N ARG A 571 48.30 -10.20 -38.74
CA ARG A 571 49.08 -9.46 -39.76
C ARG A 571 49.63 -10.35 -40.87
N PHE A 572 49.73 -11.66 -40.64
CA PHE A 572 50.08 -12.61 -41.71
C PHE A 572 49.05 -12.54 -42.84
N TYR A 573 47.75 -12.45 -42.50
CA TYR A 573 46.67 -12.35 -43.48
C TYR A 573 46.81 -11.06 -44.30
N GLN A 574 46.97 -9.91 -43.65
CA GLN A 574 47.15 -8.62 -44.31
C GLN A 574 48.37 -8.64 -45.26
N TYR A 575 49.51 -9.17 -44.80
CA TYR A 575 50.69 -9.32 -45.66
C TYR A 575 50.40 -10.14 -46.91
N MET A 576 49.70 -11.27 -46.74
CA MET A 576 49.31 -12.13 -47.85
C MET A 576 48.39 -11.42 -48.83
N GLN A 577 47.39 -10.68 -48.33
CA GLN A 577 46.45 -9.93 -49.14
C GLN A 577 47.15 -8.85 -49.98
N ASP A 578 48.07 -8.09 -49.38
CA ASP A 578 48.75 -6.97 -50.03
C ASP A 578 49.83 -7.41 -51.03
N ASN A 579 50.45 -8.58 -50.81
CA ASN A 579 51.67 -8.96 -51.53
C ASN A 579 51.57 -10.28 -52.31
N CYS A 580 50.76 -11.23 -51.86
CA CYS A 580 50.85 -12.63 -52.27
C CYS A 580 49.54 -13.20 -52.88
N VAL A 581 48.54 -12.36 -53.15
CA VAL A 581 47.30 -12.73 -53.84
C VAL A 581 47.31 -12.17 -55.29
N PRO A 582 46.86 -12.93 -56.30
CA PRO A 582 46.29 -14.28 -56.22
C PRO A 582 47.35 -15.39 -56.16
N LYS A 583 47.01 -16.48 -55.46
CA LYS A 583 47.86 -17.67 -55.26
C LYS A 583 48.47 -18.24 -56.54
N SER A 584 47.73 -18.19 -57.66
CA SER A 584 48.16 -18.73 -58.96
C SER A 584 49.45 -18.10 -59.49
N THR A 585 49.77 -16.87 -59.07
CA THR A 585 50.95 -16.13 -59.52
C THR A 585 52.24 -16.67 -58.90
N TYR A 586 52.17 -17.26 -57.72
CA TYR A 586 53.34 -17.52 -56.85
C TYR A 586 53.59 -19.01 -56.57
N ARG A 587 53.07 -19.91 -57.42
CA ARG A 587 53.27 -21.37 -57.23
C ARG A 587 54.46 -21.84 -58.06
N GLN A 588 55.41 -22.54 -57.44
CA GLN A 588 56.64 -23.06 -58.04
C GLN A 588 57.57 -21.97 -58.59
N ASP A 589 57.59 -20.79 -57.98
CA ASP A 589 58.37 -19.62 -58.43
C ASP A 589 59.59 -19.30 -57.53
N ASN A 590 59.78 -20.05 -56.45
CA ASN A 590 60.73 -19.87 -55.35
C ASN A 590 60.69 -18.47 -54.73
N SER A 591 59.55 -17.79 -54.77
CA SER A 591 59.38 -16.45 -54.17
C SER A 591 59.07 -16.53 -52.68
N LYS A 592 59.22 -15.39 -51.99
CA LYS A 592 58.74 -15.22 -50.60
C LYS A 592 57.25 -15.53 -50.42
N CYS A 593 56.45 -15.35 -51.47
CA CYS A 593 55.02 -15.62 -51.45
C CYS A 593 54.73 -17.11 -51.63
N GLU A 594 55.59 -17.85 -52.34
CA GLU A 594 55.52 -19.31 -52.37
C GLU A 594 55.68 -19.86 -50.94
N ASP A 595 56.78 -19.55 -50.25
CA ASP A 595 57.06 -20.01 -48.87
C ASP A 595 55.84 -19.81 -47.94
N ASN A 596 55.16 -18.67 -48.04
CA ASN A 596 53.97 -18.40 -47.24
C ASN A 596 52.76 -19.27 -47.65
N TRP A 597 52.49 -19.44 -48.94
CA TRP A 597 51.40 -20.31 -49.42
C TRP A 597 51.64 -21.77 -49.06
N GLU A 598 52.90 -22.21 -49.00
CA GLU A 598 53.27 -23.55 -48.57
C GLU A 598 52.87 -23.83 -47.11
N VAL A 599 53.08 -22.86 -46.22
CA VAL A 599 52.66 -22.92 -44.82
C VAL A 599 51.13 -22.97 -44.71
N VAL A 600 50.43 -22.15 -45.48
CA VAL A 600 48.96 -22.15 -45.53
C VAL A 600 48.44 -23.55 -45.91
N GLU A 601 49.05 -24.19 -46.92
CA GLU A 601 48.69 -25.54 -47.36
C GLU A 601 49.04 -26.62 -46.33
N MET A 602 50.14 -26.43 -45.59
CA MET A 602 50.54 -27.35 -44.54
C MET A 602 49.56 -27.29 -43.36
N LEU A 603 49.25 -26.08 -42.87
CA LEU A 603 48.38 -25.88 -41.70
C LEU A 603 46.91 -26.24 -41.98
N ASN A 604 46.43 -26.09 -43.22
CA ASN A 604 45.08 -26.53 -43.59
C ASN A 604 45.01 -28.02 -44.00
N GLY A 605 46.15 -28.71 -44.04
CA GLY A 605 46.27 -30.15 -44.33
C GLY A 605 46.15 -30.53 -45.81
N THR A 606 46.21 -29.56 -46.73
CA THR A 606 46.19 -29.84 -48.19
C THR A 606 47.56 -30.18 -48.76
N ARG A 607 48.64 -29.91 -48.03
CA ARG A 607 50.00 -30.25 -48.43
C ARG A 607 50.31 -31.74 -48.25
N THR A 608 50.96 -32.33 -49.24
CA THR A 608 51.45 -33.71 -49.20
C THR A 608 52.96 -33.71 -49.41
N TYR A 609 53.69 -34.55 -48.66
CA TYR A 609 55.08 -34.87 -49.00
C TYR A 609 55.21 -36.36 -49.24
N PHE A 610 55.96 -36.73 -50.28
CA PHE A 610 56.12 -38.12 -50.70
C PHE A 610 54.78 -38.88 -50.87
N GLY A 611 53.70 -38.16 -51.21
CA GLY A 611 52.35 -38.73 -51.38
C GLY A 611 51.57 -38.96 -50.08
N LEU A 612 52.07 -38.53 -48.92
CA LEU A 612 51.40 -38.65 -47.62
C LEU A 612 51.02 -37.27 -47.05
N PRO A 613 49.80 -37.10 -46.49
CA PRO A 613 49.40 -35.88 -45.79
C PRO A 613 50.04 -35.79 -44.39
N ILE A 614 50.52 -34.61 -43.98
CA ILE A 614 51.42 -34.46 -42.81
C ILE A 614 50.75 -33.82 -41.58
N ALA A 615 49.62 -33.14 -41.74
CA ALA A 615 48.87 -32.57 -40.63
C ALA A 615 47.50 -33.26 -40.51
N GLN A 616 47.41 -34.33 -39.72
CA GLN A 616 46.14 -35.07 -39.59
C GLN A 616 45.25 -34.57 -38.43
N LYS A 617 45.82 -33.88 -37.42
CA LYS A 617 45.11 -33.61 -36.15
C LYS A 617 44.88 -32.13 -35.85
N TYR A 618 45.82 -31.23 -36.15
CA TYR A 618 45.64 -29.78 -36.06
C TYR A 618 45.40 -29.18 -37.45
N ARG A 619 44.31 -28.44 -37.65
CA ARG A 619 43.97 -27.79 -38.92
C ARG A 619 43.59 -26.35 -38.69
N MET A 620 44.39 -25.42 -39.20
CA MET A 620 44.10 -23.99 -39.18
C MET A 620 44.04 -23.48 -40.61
N ASP A 621 42.90 -22.90 -41.00
CA ASP A 621 42.78 -22.28 -42.31
C ASP A 621 43.22 -20.82 -42.26
N MET A 622 44.49 -20.60 -42.58
CA MET A 622 45.09 -19.26 -42.64
C MET A 622 44.52 -18.37 -43.76
N GLN A 623 43.65 -18.91 -44.64
CA GLN A 623 42.94 -18.14 -45.67
C GLN A 623 41.62 -17.56 -45.18
N ALA A 624 41.14 -18.00 -44.01
CA ALA A 624 39.88 -17.57 -43.45
C ALA A 624 39.96 -16.10 -43.01
N PRO A 625 38.97 -15.26 -43.33
CA PRO A 625 38.98 -13.84 -42.97
C PRO A 625 38.98 -13.61 -41.46
N SER A 626 38.57 -14.60 -40.64
CA SER A 626 38.72 -14.50 -39.17
C SER A 626 40.15 -14.31 -38.70
N ILE A 627 41.17 -14.73 -39.46
CA ILE A 627 42.57 -14.46 -39.11
C ILE A 627 42.85 -12.95 -39.17
N ASP A 628 42.33 -12.27 -40.19
CA ASP A 628 42.44 -10.80 -40.33
C ASP A 628 41.75 -10.07 -39.18
N PHE A 629 40.53 -10.50 -38.82
CA PHE A 629 39.78 -9.90 -37.73
C PHE A 629 40.50 -9.99 -36.39
N LEU A 630 41.39 -10.98 -36.21
CA LEU A 630 42.22 -11.13 -35.01
C LEU A 630 43.47 -10.25 -35.02
N SER A 631 43.77 -9.53 -36.11
CA SER A 631 44.91 -8.60 -36.17
C SER A 631 44.72 -7.46 -35.16
N PRO A 632 45.79 -7.01 -34.46
CA PRO A 632 45.74 -5.83 -33.60
C PRO A 632 45.36 -4.55 -34.37
N ASP A 633 45.59 -4.56 -35.69
CA ASP A 633 45.34 -3.42 -36.56
C ASP A 633 43.94 -3.49 -37.23
N SER A 634 43.15 -4.53 -36.95
CA SER A 634 41.81 -4.70 -37.54
C SER A 634 40.80 -3.73 -36.91
N SER A 635 39.85 -3.26 -37.72
CA SER A 635 38.72 -2.49 -37.19
C SER A 635 37.91 -3.32 -36.20
N SER A 636 37.78 -4.63 -36.41
CA SER A 636 37.05 -5.54 -35.53
C SER A 636 37.58 -5.54 -34.08
N ILE A 637 38.90 -5.49 -33.87
CA ILE A 637 39.51 -5.40 -32.53
C ILE A 637 39.39 -3.98 -31.98
N GLN A 638 39.58 -2.95 -32.82
CA GLN A 638 39.47 -1.55 -32.43
C GLN A 638 38.05 -1.22 -31.95
N ASP A 639 37.03 -1.57 -32.73
CA ASP A 639 35.61 -1.36 -32.40
C ASP A 639 35.26 -2.02 -31.05
N LEU A 640 35.71 -3.26 -30.81
CA LEU A 640 35.50 -3.94 -29.53
C LEU A 640 36.23 -3.27 -28.36
N ASN A 641 37.35 -2.60 -28.59
CA ASN A 641 38.11 -1.94 -27.52
C ASN A 641 37.61 -0.52 -27.25
N ASP A 642 37.09 0.17 -28.27
CA ASP A 642 36.46 1.48 -28.14
C ASP A 642 35.17 1.40 -27.29
N ASP A 643 34.41 0.30 -27.43
CA ASP A 643 33.17 0.08 -26.69
C ASP A 643 33.34 -0.68 -25.36
N ILE A 644 34.55 -0.70 -24.76
CA ILE A 644 34.84 -1.52 -23.58
C ILE A 644 34.00 -1.16 -22.35
N SER A 645 33.51 0.09 -22.26
CA SER A 645 32.68 0.56 -21.14
C SER A 645 31.35 -0.18 -21.03
N GLN A 646 30.90 -0.83 -22.11
CA GLN A 646 29.66 -1.61 -22.13
C GLN A 646 29.73 -2.88 -21.25
N LEU A 647 30.92 -3.25 -20.78
CA LEU A 647 31.12 -4.36 -19.85
C LEU A 647 30.96 -3.97 -18.37
N ALA A 648 30.62 -2.71 -18.05
CA ALA A 648 30.63 -2.20 -16.67
C ALA A 648 29.70 -2.95 -15.69
N ASN A 649 28.61 -3.55 -16.19
CA ASN A 649 27.63 -4.28 -15.37
C ASN A 649 27.82 -5.81 -15.42
N ILE A 650 28.95 -6.30 -15.95
CA ILE A 650 29.25 -7.72 -16.09
C ILE A 650 30.35 -8.10 -15.11
N THR A 651 30.18 -9.21 -14.39
CA THR A 651 31.24 -9.77 -13.55
C THR A 651 32.31 -10.40 -14.44
N LEU A 652 33.54 -9.85 -14.40
CA LEU A 652 34.61 -10.23 -15.32
C LEU A 652 35.64 -11.18 -14.70
N GLY A 653 35.97 -12.24 -15.44
CA GLY A 653 37.03 -13.20 -15.13
C GLY A 653 38.03 -13.34 -16.27
N GLN A 654 39.31 -13.56 -15.94
CA GLN A 654 40.32 -13.89 -16.94
C GLN A 654 41.30 -14.95 -16.46
N LEU A 655 41.73 -15.81 -17.39
CA LEU A 655 42.81 -16.76 -17.23
C LEU A 655 43.81 -16.57 -18.37
N THR A 656 45.06 -16.29 -18.02
CA THR A 656 46.10 -15.94 -19.00
C THR A 656 47.33 -16.83 -18.82
N TYR A 657 47.99 -17.18 -19.92
CA TYR A 657 49.16 -18.04 -19.94
C TYR A 657 50.36 -17.34 -20.56
N GLN A 658 51.53 -17.53 -19.96
CA GLN A 658 52.78 -16.97 -20.45
C GLN A 658 53.95 -17.93 -20.25
N GLY A 659 54.93 -17.83 -21.14
CA GLY A 659 56.15 -18.64 -21.12
C GLY A 659 56.52 -19.17 -22.50
N THR A 660 55.54 -19.23 -23.39
CA THR A 660 55.72 -19.69 -24.77
C THR A 660 56.05 -18.51 -25.70
N GLN A 661 57.09 -18.67 -26.52
CA GLN A 661 57.44 -17.67 -27.53
C GLN A 661 56.41 -17.65 -28.65
N PHE A 662 56.06 -16.45 -29.14
CA PHE A 662 55.19 -16.30 -30.30
C PHE A 662 55.69 -17.11 -31.51
N GLY A 663 54.78 -17.78 -32.19
CA GLY A 663 55.01 -18.63 -33.35
C GLY A 663 55.06 -20.14 -33.05
N ILE A 664 54.98 -20.56 -31.79
CA ILE A 664 54.85 -21.97 -31.41
C ILE A 664 53.37 -22.34 -31.37
N LEU A 665 52.86 -23.01 -32.41
CA LEU A 665 51.41 -23.15 -32.63
C LEU A 665 50.79 -24.35 -31.91
N SER A 666 51.40 -25.52 -32.01
CA SER A 666 50.92 -26.76 -31.40
C SER A 666 52.01 -27.83 -31.40
N ARG A 667 51.89 -28.81 -30.49
CA ARG A 667 52.68 -30.06 -30.51
C ARG A 667 52.30 -30.99 -31.66
N ASP A 668 51.10 -30.83 -32.21
CA ASP A 668 50.52 -31.72 -33.23
C ASP A 668 50.51 -31.10 -34.65
N ALA A 669 51.11 -29.93 -34.86
CA ALA A 669 51.05 -29.18 -36.12
C ALA A 669 52.17 -29.52 -37.13
N GLY A 670 53.18 -30.30 -36.75
CA GLY A 670 54.33 -30.67 -37.60
C GLY A 670 54.89 -32.07 -37.29
N LEU A 671 56.06 -32.39 -37.85
CA LEU A 671 56.75 -33.70 -37.66
C LEU A 671 57.64 -33.76 -36.40
N ALA A 672 57.77 -32.65 -35.67
CA ALA A 672 58.56 -32.51 -34.44
C ALA A 672 57.66 -32.27 -33.22
N ASP A 673 58.21 -32.36 -31.99
CA ASP A 673 57.47 -32.21 -30.72
C ASP A 673 56.67 -30.88 -30.58
N PHE A 674 56.98 -29.88 -31.41
CA PHE A 674 56.22 -28.64 -31.61
C PHE A 674 56.55 -28.00 -32.97
N TYR A 675 55.58 -27.31 -33.55
CA TYR A 675 55.78 -26.51 -34.77
C TYR A 675 56.03 -25.04 -34.44
N ASP A 676 57.18 -24.51 -34.87
CA ASP A 676 57.61 -23.12 -34.68
C ASP A 676 57.70 -22.38 -36.03
N LEU A 677 56.86 -21.35 -36.24
CA LEU A 677 56.85 -20.51 -37.44
C LEU A 677 58.23 -19.90 -37.78
N TYR A 678 59.11 -19.73 -36.81
CA TYR A 678 60.43 -19.10 -37.00
C TYR A 678 61.54 -20.10 -37.36
N ALA A 679 61.26 -21.41 -37.45
CA ALA A 679 62.25 -22.44 -37.79
C ALA A 679 62.54 -22.51 -39.31
N TYR A 680 62.69 -21.35 -39.97
CA TYR A 680 62.94 -21.25 -41.41
C TYR A 680 64.15 -22.07 -41.87
N ARG A 681 63.97 -22.86 -42.93
CA ARG A 681 64.96 -23.81 -43.50
C ARG A 681 65.42 -24.96 -42.60
N SER A 682 64.68 -25.24 -41.53
CA SER A 682 64.87 -26.47 -40.76
C SER A 682 64.48 -27.69 -41.61
N LEU A 683 65.37 -28.69 -41.68
CA LEU A 683 65.23 -29.85 -42.58
C LEU A 683 64.09 -30.82 -42.21
N PHE A 684 63.57 -30.75 -40.98
CA PHE A 684 62.64 -31.75 -40.44
C PHE A 684 61.38 -31.16 -39.78
N SER A 685 61.15 -29.84 -39.82
CA SER A 685 60.02 -29.20 -39.13
C SER A 685 58.91 -28.69 -40.05
N GLY A 686 58.93 -29.01 -41.35
CA GLY A 686 57.90 -28.60 -42.33
C GLY A 686 58.23 -27.28 -43.05
N ASP A 687 57.23 -26.69 -43.71
CA ASP A 687 57.37 -25.38 -44.36
C ASP A 687 57.23 -24.27 -43.35
N HIS A 688 57.85 -23.12 -43.62
CA HIS A 688 57.85 -21.98 -42.71
C HIS A 688 57.71 -20.67 -43.50
N PRO A 689 57.08 -19.63 -42.93
CA PRO A 689 56.96 -18.36 -43.61
C PRO A 689 58.34 -17.77 -43.92
N HIS A 690 58.42 -17.01 -45.00
CA HIS A 690 59.64 -16.27 -45.30
C HIS A 690 59.96 -15.27 -44.15
N PRO A 691 61.23 -15.07 -43.75
CA PRO A 691 61.57 -14.16 -42.65
C PRO A 691 61.03 -12.73 -42.80
N ASP A 692 60.94 -12.21 -44.02
CA ASP A 692 60.34 -10.88 -44.28
C ASP A 692 58.86 -10.82 -43.87
N THR A 693 58.11 -11.91 -44.06
CA THR A 693 56.72 -12.02 -43.61
C THR A 693 56.65 -11.97 -42.09
N LEU A 694 57.57 -12.66 -41.40
CA LEU A 694 57.65 -12.67 -39.95
C LEU A 694 58.05 -11.29 -39.39
N ASN A 695 58.92 -10.57 -40.08
CA ASN A 695 59.27 -9.19 -39.73
C ASN A 695 58.05 -8.25 -39.84
N TYR A 696 57.20 -8.44 -40.86
CA TYR A 696 55.94 -7.70 -40.99
C TYR A 696 54.98 -8.04 -39.85
N VAL A 697 54.81 -9.32 -39.53
CA VAL A 697 53.98 -9.80 -38.41
C VAL A 697 54.42 -9.19 -37.07
N GLN A 698 55.72 -9.06 -36.86
CA GLN A 698 56.29 -8.45 -35.66
C GLN A 698 56.07 -6.94 -35.56
N ALA A 699 55.83 -6.24 -36.68
CA ALA A 699 55.59 -4.79 -36.72
C ALA A 699 56.59 -3.96 -35.90
N GLY A 700 57.88 -4.30 -36.00
CA GLY A 700 58.96 -3.60 -35.28
C GLY A 700 59.17 -4.06 -33.82
N GLN A 701 58.38 -5.00 -33.31
CA GLN A 701 58.61 -5.65 -32.03
C GLN A 701 59.60 -6.81 -32.14
N THR A 702 60.14 -7.26 -31.02
CA THR A 702 61.00 -8.46 -31.00
C THR A 702 60.15 -9.70 -30.71
N ARG A 703 60.53 -10.87 -31.25
CA ARG A 703 59.87 -12.14 -30.87
C ARG A 703 59.83 -12.35 -29.35
N ALA A 704 60.88 -11.94 -28.65
CA ALA A 704 61.00 -12.06 -27.20
C ALA A 704 60.06 -11.13 -26.41
N SER A 705 59.54 -10.05 -27.02
CA SER A 705 58.52 -9.20 -26.39
C SER A 705 57.10 -9.70 -26.62
N LEU A 706 56.92 -10.71 -27.47
CA LEU A 706 55.62 -11.32 -27.79
C LEU A 706 55.41 -12.64 -27.04
N ILE A 707 55.87 -12.74 -25.79
CA ILE A 707 55.70 -13.96 -24.97
C ILE A 707 54.24 -14.08 -24.53
N GLY A 708 53.71 -15.30 -24.57
CA GLY A 708 52.35 -15.64 -24.18
C GLY A 708 52.10 -17.14 -24.26
N ASP A 709 51.03 -17.54 -24.93
CA ASP A 709 50.61 -18.94 -25.14
C ASP A 709 51.13 -19.55 -26.47
N GLY A 710 51.97 -18.80 -27.20
CA GLY A 710 52.51 -19.17 -28.52
C GLY A 710 51.78 -18.53 -29.71
N ILE A 711 50.53 -18.10 -29.55
CA ILE A 711 49.73 -17.40 -30.57
C ILE A 711 49.35 -15.99 -30.12
N VAL A 712 48.93 -15.84 -28.87
CA VAL A 712 48.46 -14.60 -28.27
C VAL A 712 49.46 -14.16 -27.19
N PRO A 713 50.09 -12.98 -27.34
CA PRO A 713 50.94 -12.41 -26.29
C PRO A 713 50.15 -12.22 -24.98
N VAL A 714 50.79 -12.40 -23.83
CA VAL A 714 50.12 -12.34 -22.52
C VAL A 714 49.39 -11.02 -22.28
N ASP A 715 49.96 -9.89 -22.70
CA ASP A 715 49.31 -8.59 -22.56
C ASP A 715 48.06 -8.47 -23.44
N SER A 716 48.03 -9.16 -24.58
CA SER A 716 46.83 -9.25 -25.42
C SER A 716 45.77 -10.21 -24.84
N GLN A 717 46.15 -11.13 -23.97
CA GLN A 717 45.20 -11.97 -23.23
C GLN A 717 44.53 -11.22 -22.07
N ARG A 718 45.12 -10.12 -21.61
CA ARG A 718 44.68 -9.40 -20.41
C ARG A 718 43.59 -8.38 -20.74
N LEU A 719 42.34 -8.81 -20.61
CA LEU A 719 41.17 -7.92 -20.63
C LEU A 719 41.29 -6.82 -19.57
N SER A 720 41.83 -7.16 -18.39
CA SER A 720 42.17 -6.23 -17.29
C SER A 720 42.87 -4.95 -17.75
N LEU A 721 43.76 -5.02 -18.73
CA LEU A 721 44.47 -3.83 -19.21
C LEU A 721 43.55 -2.83 -19.89
N LEU A 722 42.45 -3.28 -20.51
CA LEU A 722 41.47 -2.41 -21.16
C LEU A 722 40.42 -1.90 -20.17
N VAL A 723 39.88 -2.80 -19.34
CA VAL A 723 38.73 -2.47 -18.46
C VAL A 723 39.14 -1.59 -17.28
N ASN A 724 40.37 -1.75 -16.77
CA ASN A 724 40.89 -0.92 -15.68
C ASN A 724 41.02 0.55 -16.06
N GLU A 725 41.31 0.86 -17.34
CA GLU A 725 41.38 2.24 -17.83
C GLU A 725 40.02 2.95 -17.77
N GLN A 726 38.92 2.19 -17.82
CA GLN A 726 37.55 2.68 -17.67
C GLN A 726 37.00 2.56 -16.23
N GLY A 727 37.85 2.17 -15.27
CA GLY A 727 37.45 2.00 -13.87
C GLY A 727 36.60 0.75 -13.58
N ILE A 728 36.56 -0.22 -14.51
CA ILE A 728 35.86 -1.49 -14.34
C ILE A 728 36.84 -2.50 -13.72
N SER A 729 36.46 -3.12 -12.61
CA SER A 729 37.30 -4.10 -11.89
C SER A 729 37.11 -5.52 -12.40
N MET A 730 38.18 -6.31 -12.42
CA MET A 730 38.11 -7.76 -12.59
C MET A 730 37.75 -8.43 -11.26
N ALA A 731 36.73 -9.29 -11.28
CA ALA A 731 36.35 -10.12 -10.14
C ALA A 731 37.41 -11.20 -9.85
N SER A 732 37.88 -11.86 -10.91
CA SER A 732 38.93 -12.87 -10.81
C SER A 732 39.93 -12.78 -11.96
N GLN A 733 41.23 -12.86 -11.66
CA GLN A 733 42.29 -12.75 -12.66
C GLN A 733 43.51 -13.61 -12.29
N TYR A 734 43.92 -14.47 -13.21
CA TYR A 734 45.10 -15.31 -13.05
C TYR A 734 46.03 -15.20 -14.26
N THR A 735 47.34 -15.21 -13.98
CA THR A 735 48.38 -15.39 -15.01
C THR A 735 49.30 -16.53 -14.60
N HIS A 736 49.30 -17.61 -15.40
CA HIS A 736 50.10 -18.80 -15.16
C HIS A 736 51.41 -18.72 -15.96
N GLN A 737 52.53 -18.90 -15.25
CA GLN A 737 53.87 -18.99 -15.82
C GLN A 737 54.14 -20.44 -16.25
N SER A 738 53.43 -20.89 -17.28
CA SER A 738 53.55 -22.23 -17.83
C SER A 738 53.77 -22.12 -19.33
N ASN A 739 54.61 -23.00 -19.89
CA ASN A 739 54.75 -23.14 -21.35
C ASN A 739 53.53 -23.85 -21.95
N THR A 740 52.33 -23.55 -21.44
CA THR A 740 51.04 -24.03 -21.95
C THR A 740 50.85 -23.41 -23.33
N LEU A 741 50.52 -24.24 -24.30
CA LEU A 741 50.21 -23.76 -25.65
C LEU A 741 48.75 -23.32 -25.71
N HIS A 742 48.43 -22.39 -26.61
CA HIS A 742 47.07 -21.89 -26.86
C HIS A 742 46.02 -23.01 -27.02
N THR A 743 46.38 -24.14 -27.63
CA THR A 743 45.49 -25.30 -27.83
C THR A 743 45.29 -26.18 -26.59
N GLU A 744 46.06 -25.97 -25.53
CA GLU A 744 46.07 -26.78 -24.30
C GLU A 744 45.33 -26.10 -23.14
N GLU A 745 44.95 -24.82 -23.30
CA GLU A 745 44.38 -23.97 -22.25
C GLU A 745 43.02 -24.48 -21.77
N THR A 746 42.14 -24.91 -22.68
CA THR A 746 40.81 -25.45 -22.35
C THR A 746 40.88 -26.81 -21.64
N SER A 747 42.07 -27.42 -21.58
CA SER A 747 42.35 -28.66 -20.86
C SER A 747 42.97 -28.45 -19.48
N GLN A 748 43.24 -27.20 -19.07
CA GLN A 748 43.77 -26.88 -17.73
C GLN A 748 42.63 -26.84 -16.70
N VAL A 749 42.08 -28.02 -16.38
CA VAL A 749 40.90 -28.20 -15.52
C VAL A 749 41.05 -27.52 -14.16
N SER A 750 42.23 -27.62 -13.53
CA SER A 750 42.51 -27.01 -12.22
C SER A 750 42.43 -25.49 -12.25
N ASP A 751 42.97 -24.88 -13.29
CA ASP A 751 43.08 -23.43 -13.41
C ASP A 751 41.71 -22.82 -13.69
N ILE A 752 40.93 -23.49 -14.57
CA ILE A 752 39.54 -23.14 -14.85
C ILE A 752 38.67 -23.32 -13.59
N HIS A 753 38.93 -24.35 -12.78
CA HIS A 753 38.13 -24.63 -11.58
C HIS A 753 38.32 -23.52 -10.56
N GLN A 754 39.57 -23.11 -10.34
CA GLN A 754 39.89 -22.00 -9.46
C GLN A 754 39.20 -20.72 -9.92
N LEU A 755 39.30 -20.38 -11.22
CA LEU A 755 38.62 -19.22 -11.78
C LEU A 755 37.12 -19.22 -11.50
N PHE A 756 36.44 -20.35 -11.71
CA PHE A 756 34.98 -20.46 -11.50
C PHE A 756 34.62 -20.34 -10.01
N GLN A 757 35.38 -20.99 -9.12
CA GLN A 757 35.15 -20.92 -7.67
C GLN A 757 35.23 -19.50 -7.11
N ASP A 758 36.10 -18.67 -7.70
CA ASP A 758 36.27 -17.28 -7.28
C ASP A 758 35.26 -16.33 -7.95
N LEU A 759 34.73 -16.69 -9.12
CA LEU A 759 33.67 -15.92 -9.79
C LEU A 759 32.28 -16.15 -9.19
N TYR A 760 31.97 -17.36 -8.74
CA TYR A 760 30.62 -17.70 -8.26
C TYR A 760 30.08 -16.82 -7.13
N PRO A 761 30.87 -16.40 -6.12
CA PRO A 761 30.40 -15.45 -5.11
C PRO A 761 29.94 -14.11 -5.70
N ASP A 762 30.71 -13.54 -6.63
CA ASP A 762 30.39 -12.26 -7.27
C ASP A 762 29.22 -12.38 -8.27
N LEU A 763 28.92 -13.59 -8.73
CA LEU A 763 27.72 -13.90 -9.51
C LEU A 763 26.48 -14.16 -8.64
N GLY A 764 26.62 -14.22 -7.30
CA GLY A 764 25.54 -14.64 -6.40
C GLY A 764 25.18 -16.12 -6.52
N TRP A 765 26.08 -16.95 -7.05
CA TRP A 765 25.85 -18.36 -7.33
C TRP A 765 26.26 -19.30 -6.19
N LYS A 766 26.89 -18.79 -5.14
CA LYS A 766 27.31 -19.58 -3.97
C LYS A 766 26.44 -19.22 -2.76
N ASN A 767 25.86 -20.24 -2.11
CA ASN A 767 25.21 -20.12 -0.80
C ASN A 767 26.22 -20.25 0.32
#